data_AF-A0A224AIR0-F1
#
_entry.id   AF-A0A224AIR0-F1
#
_cell.length_a   1.000
_cell.length_b   1.000
_cell.length_c   1.000
_cell.angle_alpha   90.00
_cell.angle_beta   90.00
_cell.angle_gamma   90.00
#
_symmetry.space_group_name_H-M   'P 1'
#
loop_
_entity.id
_entity.type
_entity.pdbx_description
1 polymer ?
#
loop_
_entity_poly.entity_id
_entity_poly.type
_entity_poly.pdbx_seq_one_letter_code
_entity_poly.pdbx_strand_id
1 'polypeptide(L)'
;MITHGFYARTRHKHKLKKTFIMLSAGLGLFFYVNQNSFANGENYFKLSSDSKLLTQNAAQDRLFYTLKTGETVANISKSQGISLSVIWSLNKHLYSSESEMMKAGPGQQIILPLKKLSVEYSALPVLGSAPVVAAGGVAGHTNKMTKMSPDATKSNTTDDKALNYAAQQAASLGSQLQSRSLNGDYAKDTALGMASSQASSQLQAWLQHYGTAEVNLQSGNNFDGSSLDFLLPFYDSENMLAFGQVGARYIDSRFTANLGAGQRFFLPENMLGYNVFIDQDFSGDNTRLGIGGEYWRDYFKSSVNGYFRMSGWHESYNKKDYDERPANGFDIRFNGYLPSYPALGAKLMYEQYYGDNVALFNSDKLQSNPGAATVGVNYTPIPLVTMGIDYRHGTGNENDLLYSMQFRYQFDKPWSQQIEPQYVNELRTLSGSRYDLVQRNNNIILEYKKQDILSLNIPHDINGTEHSTQKIQLIVKSKYGLDRIVWDDSALRSQGGQIQHSGSQSAQDYQAILPAYVQGGSNIYKVTARAYDRNGNSSNNVQLTITVLPNGQVVDQVGVTDFTADKTSAKADNVDTITYTATVKKNGVAQANAPVTFSIVSGTATLGANSAKTDGNGKATVTLKSGTPGQVVVSAKTGEMTSPLNASAVIFVDQTQASITEIKADKTTAKADGSDAITYTVKVMKDGKPLSSQDVTFTTTFGTLSKSTEKTDTNGYAKVTLTSTAPGKSLVSARVSGSEINVKAPEVEFFIPLAIDDGNVEIVGTGIKGKLPTVWLQYGQVKLKASGGDGKYTWRSANPEIASVDSTGQVTLRDKGSTTITVVSGDKQTASYTISMPKKIVSVNSDSRVNYNMANTICKNINGSLPSSITELKELYNKWGAANKYQHYTQKSITAWTLQTADDIKQGVTSTYDLVRENPQLNKVAIAGNNAYAVCVK
;
A
#
# COMPACT_ATOMS: atom_id res chain seq x y z
N MET A 1 77.63 -3.09 -1.06
CA MET A 1 77.76 -3.06 -2.54
C MET A 1 76.71 -2.11 -3.11
N ILE A 2 77.20 -1.04 -3.74
CA ILE A 2 76.69 -0.38 -4.96
C ILE A 2 75.23 0.13 -4.89
N THR A 3 74.96 1.36 -4.42
CA THR A 3 74.98 2.68 -5.12
C THR A 3 73.86 2.93 -6.13
N HIS A 4 73.13 4.05 -5.97
CA HIS A 4 72.80 5.19 -6.87
C HIS A 4 71.89 6.13 -6.01
N GLY A 5 72.19 7.38 -5.59
CA GLY A 5 72.84 8.55 -6.22
C GLY A 5 71.85 9.22 -7.20
N PHE A 6 71.49 10.52 -7.20
CA PHE A 6 71.94 11.75 -6.54
C PHE A 6 70.94 12.90 -6.87
N TYR A 7 70.64 13.77 -5.90
CA TYR A 7 70.60 15.26 -5.93
C TYR A 7 69.55 16.17 -6.63
N ALA A 8 68.91 16.99 -5.75
CA ALA A 8 68.78 18.46 -5.71
C ALA A 8 68.02 19.29 -6.79
N ARG A 9 67.03 20.08 -6.34
CA ARG A 9 67.20 21.54 -6.10
C ARG A 9 66.02 22.19 -5.36
N THR A 10 66.36 22.93 -4.32
CA THR A 10 65.54 23.92 -3.61
C THR A 10 65.18 25.13 -4.48
N ARG A 11 63.91 25.57 -4.43
CA ARG A 11 63.51 26.98 -4.44
C ARG A 11 62.01 27.09 -4.11
N HIS A 12 61.69 27.63 -2.93
CA HIS A 12 60.89 28.85 -2.78
C HIS A 12 60.60 29.10 -1.29
N LYS A 13 61.51 29.88 -0.68
CA LYS A 13 61.14 30.82 0.39
C LYS A 13 59.97 31.68 -0.12
N HIS A 14 59.02 31.96 0.78
CA HIS A 14 57.74 32.65 0.57
C HIS A 14 56.53 31.76 0.22
N LYS A 15 56.01 31.01 1.20
CA LYS A 15 54.54 30.77 1.31
C LYS A 15 54.05 30.26 2.68
N LEU A 16 54.91 30.13 3.69
CA LEU A 16 54.49 29.69 5.04
C LEU A 16 53.93 30.80 5.96
N LYS A 17 53.94 32.07 5.55
CA LYS A 17 53.32 33.17 6.31
C LYS A 17 51.87 33.51 5.90
N LYS A 18 51.35 32.97 4.79
CA LYS A 18 49.97 33.28 4.33
C LYS A 18 48.92 32.25 4.75
N THR A 19 49.30 31.01 5.02
CA THR A 19 48.34 29.97 5.45
C THR A 19 47.94 30.12 6.92
N PHE A 20 48.79 30.73 7.76
CA PHE A 20 48.49 30.96 9.18
C PHE A 20 47.67 32.23 9.46
N ILE A 21 47.57 33.15 8.49
CA ILE A 21 46.80 34.41 8.62
C ILE A 21 45.36 34.28 8.06
N MET A 22 45.07 33.27 7.22
CA MET A 22 43.69 33.00 6.76
C MET A 22 42.83 32.27 7.78
N LEU A 23 43.40 31.54 8.74
CA LEU A 23 42.62 30.88 9.80
C LEU A 23 42.22 31.83 10.94
N SER A 24 42.89 32.98 11.09
CA SER A 24 42.52 34.01 12.07
C SER A 24 41.50 35.04 11.54
N ALA A 25 41.23 35.08 10.23
CA ALA A 25 40.20 35.95 9.64
C ALA A 25 38.83 35.26 9.46
N GLY A 26 38.72 33.95 9.71
CA GLY A 26 37.50 33.16 9.51
C GLY A 26 36.49 33.17 10.67
N LEU A 27 36.83 33.72 11.84
CA LEU A 27 35.92 33.76 13.00
C LEU A 27 35.28 35.12 13.28
N GLY A 28 35.60 36.16 12.50
CA GLY A 28 35.09 37.52 12.71
C GLY A 28 33.83 37.89 11.94
N LEU A 29 33.23 36.99 11.15
CA LEU A 29 32.22 37.34 10.14
C LEU A 29 30.86 36.63 10.31
N PHE A 30 30.52 36.21 11.54
CA PHE A 30 29.18 35.67 11.85
C PHE A 30 28.19 36.69 12.43
N PHE A 31 28.56 37.97 12.49
CA PHE A 31 27.61 39.04 12.80
C PHE A 31 27.74 40.17 11.79
N TYR A 32 26.62 40.50 11.14
CA TYR A 32 26.40 41.60 10.19
C TYR A 32 27.01 41.44 8.79
N VAL A 33 26.18 41.32 7.73
CA VAL A 33 25.75 42.47 6.91
C VAL A 33 24.72 42.01 5.85
N ASN A 34 23.81 42.95 5.65
CA ASN A 34 22.65 43.08 4.78
C ASN A 34 22.98 43.04 3.26
N GLN A 35 21.90 43.01 2.47
CA GLN A 35 21.79 42.81 1.03
C GLN A 35 22.59 43.78 0.13
N ASN A 36 22.81 43.30 -1.10
CA ASN A 36 23.17 44.02 -2.32
C ASN A 36 24.63 44.47 -2.46
N SER A 37 25.44 43.65 -3.11
CA SER A 37 26.23 44.00 -4.31
C SER A 37 27.12 42.83 -4.68
N PHE A 38 27.02 42.36 -5.93
CA PHE A 38 28.14 42.13 -6.87
C PHE A 38 27.63 41.28 -8.03
N ALA A 39 27.15 42.01 -9.03
CA ALA A 39 27.10 41.57 -10.40
C ALA A 39 28.54 41.48 -10.99
N ASN A 40 28.69 40.61 -11.98
CA ASN A 40 29.71 40.53 -13.04
C ASN A 40 31.02 39.75 -12.81
N GLY A 41 31.13 38.65 -13.60
CA GLY A 41 32.33 38.22 -14.35
C GLY A 41 33.30 37.29 -13.62
N GLU A 42 33.24 35.96 -13.80
CA GLU A 42 33.95 35.14 -14.83
C GLU A 42 35.49 35.10 -14.66
N ASN A 43 36.26 34.01 -14.74
CA ASN A 43 36.17 32.55 -15.02
C ASN A 43 37.54 31.97 -14.50
N TYR A 44 37.73 30.77 -13.95
CA TYR A 44 37.83 29.41 -14.53
C TYR A 44 38.22 28.49 -13.33
N PHE A 45 37.64 27.32 -13.08
CA PHE A 45 38.03 26.02 -13.67
C PHE A 45 36.92 24.97 -13.44
N LYS A 46 36.65 24.18 -14.48
CA LYS A 46 35.66 23.09 -14.57
C LYS A 46 36.08 21.83 -13.79
N LEU A 47 35.16 21.29 -13.00
CA LEU A 47 34.96 19.86 -12.72
C LEU A 47 33.44 19.63 -12.59
N SER A 48 32.98 18.53 -13.16
CA SER A 48 31.60 18.20 -13.57
C SER A 48 30.56 18.30 -12.45
N SER A 49 29.60 19.21 -12.62
CA SER A 49 28.41 19.35 -11.80
C SER A 49 27.23 18.63 -12.45
N ASP A 50 27.11 17.32 -12.22
CA ASP A 50 25.81 16.66 -12.16
C ASP A 50 25.50 16.42 -10.68
N SER A 51 24.25 16.71 -10.30
CA SER A 51 23.65 16.56 -8.96
C SER A 51 23.72 17.77 -8.02
N LYS A 52 22.87 18.77 -8.28
CA LYS A 52 22.22 19.50 -7.19
C LYS A 52 20.82 18.94 -6.99
N LEU A 53 20.67 18.12 -5.94
CA LEU A 53 19.39 17.83 -5.31
C LEU A 53 18.75 19.15 -4.87
N LEU A 54 17.61 19.47 -5.48
CA LEU A 54 16.61 20.34 -4.89
C LEU A 54 15.87 19.51 -3.84
N THR A 55 16.05 19.83 -2.56
CA THR A 55 15.15 19.36 -1.49
C THR A 55 13.89 20.22 -1.47
N GLN A 56 12.86 19.80 -2.20
CA GLN A 56 11.46 20.05 -1.86
C GLN A 56 10.65 18.81 -2.26
N ASN A 57 9.98 18.20 -1.27
CA ASN A 57 8.86 17.30 -1.53
C ASN A 57 7.80 18.09 -2.31
N ALA A 58 7.63 17.76 -3.58
CA ALA A 58 6.55 18.24 -4.43
C ALA A 58 5.96 17.06 -5.21
N ALA A 59 5.31 16.16 -4.48
CA ALA A 59 4.16 15.43 -4.99
C ALA A 59 2.99 15.98 -4.16
N GLN A 60 2.26 17.01 -4.59
CA GLN A 60 1.50 17.09 -5.84
C GLN A 60 1.45 18.55 -6.32
N ASP A 61 2.05 18.87 -7.47
CA ASP A 61 1.79 20.13 -8.21
C ASP A 61 2.26 19.98 -9.68
N ARG A 62 1.71 18.98 -10.39
CA ARG A 62 2.02 18.71 -11.81
C ARG A 62 0.77 18.87 -12.69
N LEU A 63 0.86 19.70 -13.73
CA LEU A 63 -0.19 19.87 -14.74
C LEU A 63 0.23 19.14 -16.02
N PHE A 64 -0.57 18.16 -16.45
CA PHE A 64 -0.38 17.50 -17.75
C PHE A 64 -1.03 18.35 -18.84
N TYR A 65 -0.20 19.02 -19.64
CA TYR A 65 -0.63 19.92 -20.71
C TYR A 65 -0.45 19.26 -22.07
N THR A 66 -1.46 19.33 -22.94
CA THR A 66 -1.35 18.83 -24.33
C THR A 66 -1.15 20.02 -25.27
N LEU A 67 -0.07 20.01 -26.04
CA LEU A 67 0.27 21.10 -26.97
C LEU A 67 -0.82 21.26 -28.04
N LYS A 68 -1.30 22.49 -28.27
CA LYS A 68 -2.27 22.80 -29.32
C LYS A 68 -1.58 23.11 -30.64
N THR A 69 -2.36 23.13 -31.73
CA THR A 69 -1.85 23.46 -33.07
C THR A 69 -1.16 24.83 -33.09
N GLY A 70 0.14 24.85 -33.40
CA GLY A 70 0.98 26.06 -33.40
C GLY A 70 1.73 26.36 -32.09
N GLU A 71 1.48 25.60 -31.01
CA GLU A 71 2.22 25.74 -29.75
C GLU A 71 3.51 24.91 -29.77
N THR A 72 4.58 25.48 -29.22
CA THR A 72 5.86 24.81 -28.99
C THR A 72 6.27 24.95 -27.53
N VAL A 73 7.11 24.05 -27.05
CA VAL A 73 7.62 24.07 -25.67
C VAL A 73 8.31 25.40 -25.33
N ALA A 74 9.03 25.99 -26.30
CA ALA A 74 9.66 27.30 -26.16
C ALA A 74 8.63 28.42 -25.96
N ASN A 75 7.52 28.39 -26.69
CA ASN A 75 6.47 29.40 -26.59
C ASN A 75 5.70 29.26 -25.27
N ILE A 76 5.47 28.03 -24.80
CA ILE A 76 4.86 27.76 -23.48
C ILE A 76 5.78 28.21 -22.33
N SER A 77 7.09 27.95 -22.42
CA SER A 77 8.08 28.43 -21.45
C SER A 77 8.03 29.95 -21.29
N LYS A 78 8.00 30.68 -22.40
CA LYS A 78 7.90 32.15 -22.40
C LYS A 78 6.54 32.65 -21.91
N SER A 79 5.44 32.08 -22.39
CA SER A 79 4.08 32.55 -22.03
C SER A 79 3.73 32.30 -20.57
N GLN A 80 4.25 31.22 -19.98
CA GLN A 80 3.99 30.87 -18.59
C GLN A 80 5.05 31.39 -17.62
N GLY A 81 6.18 31.92 -18.12
CA GLY A 81 7.28 32.42 -17.31
C GLY A 81 8.04 31.30 -16.58
N ILE A 82 8.18 30.14 -17.23
CA ILE A 82 8.80 28.93 -16.66
C ILE A 82 10.08 28.65 -17.46
N SER A 83 11.22 28.44 -16.80
CA SER A 83 12.46 28.14 -17.53
C SER A 83 12.40 26.77 -18.23
N LEU A 84 13.05 26.66 -19.40
CA LEU A 84 13.13 25.40 -20.14
C LEU A 84 13.76 24.27 -19.31
N SER A 85 14.75 24.59 -18.47
CA SER A 85 15.39 23.61 -17.57
C SER A 85 14.43 23.01 -16.53
N VAL A 86 13.44 23.78 -16.07
CA VAL A 86 12.41 23.30 -15.13
C VAL A 86 11.40 22.43 -15.86
N ILE A 87 11.02 22.80 -17.10
CA ILE A 87 10.15 21.96 -17.92
C ILE A 87 10.88 20.63 -18.25
N TRP A 88 12.16 20.68 -18.63
CA TRP A 88 12.94 19.47 -18.89
C TRP A 88 13.06 18.56 -17.67
N SER A 89 13.36 19.10 -16.49
CA SER A 89 13.50 18.28 -15.27
C SER A 89 12.22 17.52 -14.91
N LEU A 90 11.05 18.07 -15.25
CA LEU A 90 9.74 17.44 -15.10
C LEU A 90 9.38 16.49 -16.23
N ASN A 91 9.99 16.60 -17.42
CA ASN A 91 9.63 15.82 -18.62
C ASN A 91 10.70 14.82 -19.06
N LYS A 92 11.83 14.72 -18.36
CA LYS A 92 12.92 13.78 -18.64
C LYS A 92 12.53 12.29 -18.67
N HIS A 93 11.33 11.97 -18.21
CA HIS A 93 10.76 10.61 -18.26
C HIS A 93 9.78 10.40 -19.43
N LEU A 94 9.35 11.48 -20.10
CA LEU A 94 8.46 11.45 -21.26
C LEU A 94 9.22 11.63 -22.59
N TYR A 95 10.41 12.24 -22.56
CA TYR A 95 11.25 12.48 -23.73
C TYR A 95 12.69 12.05 -23.46
N SER A 96 13.37 11.46 -24.45
CA SER A 96 14.72 10.89 -24.29
C SER A 96 15.84 11.93 -24.21
N SER A 97 15.57 13.16 -24.66
CA SER A 97 16.50 14.29 -24.54
C SER A 97 15.77 15.63 -24.55
N GLU A 98 16.43 16.68 -24.03
CA GLU A 98 15.88 18.05 -24.06
C GLU A 98 15.62 18.51 -25.50
N SER A 99 16.47 18.12 -26.46
CA SER A 99 16.27 18.41 -27.88
C SER A 99 15.02 17.75 -28.46
N GLU A 100 14.68 16.54 -28.02
CA GLU A 100 13.47 15.84 -28.44
C GLU A 100 12.21 16.48 -27.84
N MET A 101 12.24 16.85 -26.55
CA MET A 101 11.16 17.60 -25.91
C MET A 101 10.90 18.92 -26.65
N MET A 102 11.94 19.63 -27.08
CA MET A 102 11.81 20.90 -27.80
C MET A 102 11.19 20.75 -29.20
N LYS A 103 11.15 19.54 -29.75
CA LYS A 103 10.48 19.20 -31.02
C LYS A 103 9.04 18.74 -30.81
N ALA A 104 8.55 18.69 -29.57
CA ALA A 104 7.20 18.24 -29.28
C ALA A 104 6.15 19.11 -30.00
N GLY A 105 5.25 18.46 -30.72
CA GLY A 105 4.26 19.09 -31.59
C GLY A 105 2.82 18.97 -31.07
N PRO A 106 1.84 19.50 -31.82
CA PRO A 106 0.43 19.46 -31.44
C PRO A 106 -0.07 18.04 -31.13
N GLY A 107 -0.77 17.87 -30.00
CA GLY A 107 -1.26 16.59 -29.51
C GLY A 107 -0.30 15.83 -28.60
N GLN A 108 0.96 16.23 -28.48
CA GLN A 108 1.91 15.64 -27.53
C GLN A 108 1.81 16.28 -26.15
N GLN A 109 2.00 15.46 -25.12
CA GLN A 109 1.86 15.88 -23.72
C GLN A 109 3.18 16.41 -23.15
N ILE A 110 3.09 17.50 -22.40
CA ILE A 110 4.18 18.06 -21.62
C ILE A 110 3.69 18.35 -20.20
N ILE A 111 4.51 18.01 -19.22
CA ILE A 111 4.24 18.25 -17.81
C ILE A 111 4.76 19.63 -17.44
N LEU A 112 3.89 20.48 -16.93
CA LEU A 112 4.25 21.79 -16.41
C LEU A 112 4.11 21.79 -14.89
N PRO A 113 4.88 22.62 -14.16
CA PRO A 113 4.60 22.88 -12.76
C PRO A 113 3.25 23.60 -12.63
N LEU A 114 2.43 23.25 -11.63
CA LEU A 114 1.23 24.01 -11.30
C LEU A 114 1.65 25.40 -10.81
N LYS A 115 1.26 26.46 -11.52
CA LYS A 115 1.55 27.84 -11.11
C LYS A 115 0.63 28.19 -9.93
N LYS A 116 1.18 28.41 -8.74
CA LYS A 116 0.44 29.11 -7.66
C LYS A 116 0.06 30.51 -8.17
N LEU A 117 -1.22 30.85 -8.14
CA LEU A 117 -1.73 32.18 -8.46
C LEU A 117 -1.07 33.21 -7.53
N SER A 118 -0.29 34.12 -8.11
CA SER A 118 0.12 35.37 -7.48
C SER A 118 -1.10 36.31 -7.47
N VAL A 119 -1.69 36.56 -6.29
CA VAL A 119 -2.70 37.60 -6.11
C VAL A 119 -1.96 38.91 -5.79
N GLU A 120 -1.88 39.78 -6.78
CA GLU A 120 -1.58 41.21 -6.58
C GLU A 120 -2.84 41.95 -6.10
N TYR A 121 -2.61 42.89 -5.18
CA TYR A 121 -3.58 43.82 -4.61
C TYR A 121 -4.05 44.87 -5.63
N SER A 122 -5.38 45.05 -5.80
CA SER A 122 -6.02 46.38 -5.93
C SER A 122 -7.57 46.34 -6.01
N ALA A 123 -8.19 46.86 -4.95
CA ALA A 123 -9.27 47.87 -4.90
C ALA A 123 -10.78 47.52 -5.15
N LEU A 124 -11.55 47.76 -4.05
CA LEU A 124 -12.93 48.31 -3.86
C LEU A 124 -14.10 47.36 -3.49
N PRO A 125 -15.10 47.78 -2.65
CA PRO A 125 -15.39 49.13 -2.13
C PRO A 125 -15.41 49.31 -0.59
N VAL A 126 -15.29 50.57 -0.19
CA VAL A 126 -15.50 51.15 1.16
C VAL A 126 -17.00 51.41 1.40
N LEU A 127 -17.50 51.14 2.62
CA LEU A 127 -18.61 51.78 3.36
C LEU A 127 -18.71 51.03 4.73
N GLY A 128 -18.31 51.62 5.87
CA GLY A 128 -19.15 52.45 6.77
C GLY A 128 -20.27 51.60 7.40
N SER A 129 -20.43 51.38 8.71
CA SER A 129 -20.36 52.32 9.85
C SER A 129 -20.38 51.51 11.16
N ALA A 130 -20.00 52.17 12.25
CA ALA A 130 -19.98 51.69 13.65
C ALA A 130 -21.32 51.09 14.16
N PRO A 131 -21.29 50.48 15.36
CA PRO A 131 -21.69 51.31 16.51
C PRO A 131 -20.63 51.33 17.62
N VAL A 132 -20.36 52.55 18.08
CA VAL A 132 -19.77 52.88 19.37
C VAL A 132 -20.93 53.17 20.31
N VAL A 133 -21.07 52.43 21.42
CA VAL A 133 -21.54 52.87 22.76
C VAL A 133 -21.22 51.70 23.70
N ALA A 134 -20.69 51.81 24.92
CA ALA A 134 -19.89 52.78 25.65
C ALA A 134 -19.42 52.07 26.93
N ALA A 135 -18.39 52.61 27.57
CA ALA A 135 -18.08 52.33 28.96
C ALA A 135 -19.18 52.87 29.90
N GLY A 136 -19.43 52.17 31.00
CA GLY A 136 -19.95 52.77 32.23
C GLY A 136 -21.23 52.16 32.80
N GLY A 137 -21.08 51.41 33.90
CA GLY A 137 -21.95 51.63 35.06
C GLY A 137 -22.99 50.57 35.43
N VAL A 138 -22.71 49.96 36.59
CA VAL A 138 -23.63 49.77 37.73
C VAL A 138 -24.30 48.38 37.92
N ALA A 139 -23.98 47.85 39.10
CA ALA A 139 -24.72 46.95 39.99
C ALA A 139 -24.89 45.47 39.64
N GLY A 140 -24.33 44.62 40.52
CA GLY A 140 -24.96 43.32 40.79
C GLY A 140 -24.05 42.24 41.34
N HIS A 141 -23.75 42.30 42.64
CA HIS A 141 -23.67 41.14 43.53
C HIS A 141 -22.63 40.03 43.23
N THR A 142 -21.46 40.16 43.86
CA THR A 142 -21.02 39.38 45.04
C THR A 142 -20.63 37.92 44.77
N ASN A 143 -19.34 37.61 44.89
CA ASN A 143 -18.86 36.89 46.07
C ASN A 143 -17.34 36.92 46.23
N LYS A 144 -16.93 37.68 47.26
CA LYS A 144 -15.83 37.47 48.20
C LYS A 144 -14.48 36.99 47.65
N MET A 145 -13.56 37.96 47.52
CA MET A 145 -12.27 37.81 48.18
C MET A 145 -12.47 37.79 49.70
N THR A 146 -11.78 36.88 50.40
CA THR A 146 -11.42 37.08 51.81
C THR A 146 -9.91 36.96 51.95
N LYS A 147 -9.30 38.14 52.11
CA LYS A 147 -8.05 38.50 52.81
C LYS A 147 -7.31 37.36 53.54
N MET A 148 -5.99 37.31 53.37
CA MET A 148 -5.02 37.87 54.32
C MET A 148 -3.57 37.68 53.83
N SER A 149 -2.78 38.74 53.99
CA SER A 149 -1.32 38.74 54.09
C SER A 149 -0.99 39.44 55.42
N PRO A 150 0.20 39.34 56.04
CA PRO A 150 1.27 38.33 55.99
C PRO A 150 1.58 37.75 57.40
N ASP A 151 2.20 36.57 57.51
CA ASP A 151 3.30 36.42 58.47
C ASP A 151 4.21 35.22 58.17
N ALA A 152 5.46 35.39 58.55
CA ALA A 152 6.62 34.61 58.14
C ALA A 152 6.73 33.23 58.80
N THR A 153 7.28 32.26 58.07
CA THR A 153 8.38 31.40 58.56
C THR A 153 9.06 30.68 57.39
N LYS A 154 10.38 30.68 57.43
CA LYS A 154 11.31 30.23 56.39
C LYS A 154 11.24 28.71 56.16
N SER A 155 11.23 28.30 54.90
CA SER A 155 11.82 27.05 54.43
C SER A 155 12.25 27.22 52.97
N ASN A 156 13.51 26.94 52.68
CA ASN A 156 14.17 27.10 51.39
C ASN A 156 13.51 26.23 50.31
N THR A 157 12.99 26.84 49.24
CA THR A 157 12.54 26.15 48.03
C THR A 157 13.15 26.82 46.80
N THR A 158 14.31 26.33 46.37
CA THR A 158 14.91 26.66 45.06
C THR A 158 15.04 25.44 44.14
N ASP A 159 14.87 24.21 44.65
CA ASP A 159 15.07 22.97 43.87
C ASP A 159 13.84 22.48 43.10
N ASP A 160 12.62 22.85 43.51
CA ASP A 160 11.39 22.29 42.89
C ASP A 160 10.97 22.94 41.56
N LYS A 161 11.45 24.16 41.25
CA LYS A 161 10.98 24.88 40.06
C LYS A 161 11.62 24.38 38.76
N ALA A 162 12.90 24.02 38.79
CA ALA A 162 13.60 23.50 37.60
C ALA A 162 13.17 22.07 37.27
N LEU A 163 12.98 21.22 38.29
CA LEU A 163 12.52 19.84 38.13
C LEU A 163 11.07 19.78 37.64
N ASN A 164 10.18 20.62 38.19
CA ASN A 164 8.78 20.70 37.73
C ASN A 164 8.67 21.29 36.32
N TYR A 165 9.58 22.18 35.92
CA TYR A 165 9.61 22.73 34.56
C TYR A 165 10.10 21.71 33.53
N ALA A 166 11.12 20.93 33.85
CA ALA A 166 11.58 19.82 33.00
C ALA A 166 10.53 18.69 32.91
N ALA A 167 9.86 18.38 34.02
CA ALA A 167 8.76 17.41 34.04
C ALA A 167 7.53 17.91 33.24
N GLN A 168 7.20 19.20 33.30
CA GLN A 168 6.15 19.81 32.48
C GLN A 168 6.48 19.79 30.99
N GLN A 169 7.75 19.97 30.61
CA GLN A 169 8.19 19.90 29.21
C GLN A 169 8.26 18.45 28.69
N ALA A 170 8.65 17.50 29.53
CA ALA A 170 8.58 16.07 29.19
C ALA A 170 7.11 15.59 29.08
N ALA A 171 6.22 16.10 29.93
CA ALA A 171 4.79 15.81 29.89
C ALA A 171 4.08 16.48 28.69
N SER A 172 4.48 17.69 28.31
CA SER A 172 3.93 18.37 27.13
C SER A 172 4.34 17.66 25.83
N LEU A 173 5.62 17.25 25.71
CA LEU A 173 6.09 16.39 24.62
C LEU A 173 5.37 15.04 24.60
N GLY A 174 5.23 14.40 25.78
CA GLY A 174 4.52 13.13 25.92
C GLY A 174 3.05 13.21 25.50
N SER A 175 2.37 14.31 25.80
CA SER A 175 0.98 14.55 25.41
C SER A 175 0.81 14.85 23.91
N GLN A 176 1.78 15.49 23.27
CA GLN A 176 1.79 15.76 21.82
C GLN A 176 2.20 14.54 20.98
N LEU A 177 3.00 13.63 21.53
CA LEU A 177 3.36 12.36 20.90
C LEU A 177 2.25 11.29 21.05
N GLN A 178 1.35 11.42 22.03
CA GLN A 178 0.20 10.52 22.24
C GLN A 178 -1.02 10.84 21.35
N SER A 179 -1.09 12.03 20.74
CA SER A 179 -2.12 12.35 19.76
C SER A 179 -1.75 11.77 18.38
N ARG A 180 -2.49 10.74 17.96
CA ARG A 180 -2.34 9.92 16.74
C ARG A 180 -1.91 10.64 15.44
N SER A 181 -1.11 9.90 14.65
CA SER A 181 -0.90 9.99 13.19
C SER A 181 -0.19 11.24 12.66
N LEU A 182 1.13 11.24 12.72
CA LEU A 182 1.96 12.28 12.12
C LEU A 182 2.17 11.97 10.62
N ASN A 183 1.36 12.59 9.76
CA ASN A 183 1.72 12.76 8.35
C ASN A 183 2.97 13.64 8.26
N GLY A 184 3.96 13.21 7.46
CA GLY A 184 5.34 13.71 7.44
C GLY A 184 5.55 15.22 7.18
N ASP A 185 4.54 15.96 6.73
CA ASP A 185 4.65 17.41 6.53
C ASP A 185 4.45 18.21 7.84
N TYR A 186 3.67 17.69 8.80
CA TYR A 186 3.35 18.43 10.02
C TYR A 186 4.47 18.36 11.08
N ALA A 187 5.21 17.25 11.12
CA ALA A 187 6.33 17.07 12.05
C ALA A 187 7.54 17.95 11.67
N LYS A 188 7.75 18.20 10.37
CA LYS A 188 8.82 19.05 9.86
C LYS A 188 8.61 20.53 10.23
N ASP A 189 7.38 21.01 10.08
CA ASP A 189 6.99 22.38 10.45
C ASP A 189 6.88 22.57 11.96
N THR A 190 6.58 21.53 12.73
CA THR A 190 6.55 21.60 14.20
C THR A 190 7.95 21.55 14.81
N ALA A 191 8.86 20.70 14.27
CA ALA A 191 10.26 20.65 14.70
C ALA A 191 11.03 21.93 14.32
N LEU A 192 10.74 22.53 13.17
CA LEU A 192 11.27 23.84 12.76
C LEU A 192 10.53 25.02 13.45
N GLY A 193 9.24 24.88 13.73
CA GLY A 193 8.43 25.88 14.43
C GLY A 193 8.75 26.00 15.92
N MET A 194 9.13 24.89 16.57
CA MET A 194 9.70 24.90 17.92
C MET A 194 11.03 25.68 18.00
N ALA A 195 11.79 25.75 16.89
CA ALA A 195 12.97 26.59 16.80
C ALA A 195 12.65 28.08 16.51
N SER A 196 11.45 28.41 15.98
CA SER A 196 11.19 29.77 15.47
C SER A 196 10.15 30.60 16.21
N SER A 197 9.27 30.05 17.07
CA SER A 197 8.14 30.87 17.59
C SER A 197 8.02 31.08 19.09
N GLN A 198 8.92 30.58 19.95
CA GLN A 198 8.81 30.92 21.39
C GLN A 198 10.11 30.79 22.23
N ALA A 199 11.28 31.17 21.71
CA ALA A 199 12.52 31.03 22.47
C ALA A 199 13.61 32.05 22.17
N SER A 200 13.30 33.34 22.05
CA SER A 200 14.28 34.32 21.53
C SER A 200 15.03 35.16 22.57
N SER A 201 14.72 35.06 23.87
CA SER A 201 15.47 35.82 24.91
C SER A 201 16.22 34.95 25.92
N GLN A 202 15.73 33.75 26.22
CA GLN A 202 16.39 32.83 27.17
C GLN A 202 17.41 31.91 26.50
N LEU A 203 17.23 31.56 25.21
CA LEU A 203 18.17 30.71 24.47
C LEU A 203 19.52 31.41 24.24
N GLN A 204 19.52 32.73 24.11
CA GLN A 204 20.75 33.54 24.02
C GLN A 204 21.53 33.58 25.35
N ALA A 205 20.86 33.53 26.51
CA ALA A 205 21.53 33.44 27.81
C ALA A 205 21.99 32.01 28.13
N TRP A 206 21.26 31.01 27.67
CA TRP A 206 21.57 29.58 27.85
C TRP A 206 22.76 29.11 27.00
N LEU A 207 22.91 29.64 25.78
CA LEU A 207 24.04 29.34 24.89
C LEU A 207 25.35 30.05 25.26
N GLN A 208 25.37 30.91 26.27
CA GLN A 208 26.47 31.86 26.43
C GLN A 208 27.72 31.32 27.13
N HIS A 209 27.70 30.18 27.85
CA HIS A 209 28.88 29.81 28.65
C HIS A 209 29.28 28.32 28.75
N TYR A 210 28.42 27.32 28.56
CA TYR A 210 28.80 25.91 28.83
C TYR A 210 28.19 24.93 27.83
N GLY A 211 28.95 23.87 27.49
CA GLY A 211 28.52 22.81 26.58
C GLY A 211 29.47 22.59 25.40
N THR A 212 29.05 21.75 24.46
CA THR A 212 29.84 21.37 23.28
C THR A 212 28.97 21.28 22.04
N ALA A 213 29.46 21.80 20.92
CA ALA A 213 28.95 21.51 19.59
C ALA A 213 29.97 20.67 18.82
N GLU A 214 29.53 19.60 18.16
CA GLU A 214 30.39 18.76 17.34
C GLU A 214 29.79 18.53 15.96
N VAL A 215 30.59 18.81 14.93
CA VAL A 215 30.31 18.38 13.56
C VAL A 215 31.17 17.16 13.28
N ASN A 216 30.55 16.06 12.84
CA ASN A 216 31.28 14.87 12.40
C ASN A 216 31.03 14.64 10.92
N LEU A 217 32.13 14.48 10.17
CA LEU A 217 32.12 14.05 8.77
C LEU A 217 32.71 12.65 8.73
N GLN A 218 31.97 11.70 8.16
CA GLN A 218 32.42 10.32 8.06
C GLN A 218 32.32 9.81 6.63
N SER A 219 33.28 8.98 6.26
CA SER A 219 33.47 8.45 4.92
C SER A 219 33.97 7.02 5.02
N GLY A 220 33.31 6.09 4.34
CA GLY A 220 33.91 4.82 3.94
C GLY A 220 34.66 5.02 2.63
N ASN A 221 34.31 4.22 1.61
CA ASN A 221 34.84 4.35 0.26
C ASN A 221 34.37 5.63 -0.48
N ASN A 222 33.36 6.36 0.05
CA ASN A 222 32.90 7.69 -0.37
C ASN A 222 32.46 8.51 0.87
N PHE A 223 32.21 9.82 0.73
CA PHE A 223 31.64 10.66 1.80
C PHE A 223 30.20 10.22 2.09
N ASP A 224 30.04 9.31 3.06
CA ASP A 224 28.80 8.58 3.32
C ASP A 224 27.87 9.30 4.32
N GLY A 225 28.34 10.34 5.02
CA GLY A 225 27.43 11.24 5.72
C GLY A 225 28.06 12.27 6.65
N SER A 226 27.17 13.07 7.25
CA SER A 226 27.51 14.14 8.19
C SER A 226 26.54 14.19 9.36
N SER A 227 27.02 14.66 10.51
CA SER A 227 26.19 14.94 11.69
C SER A 227 26.59 16.24 12.37
N LEU A 228 25.62 16.81 13.09
CA LEU A 228 25.79 17.92 14.01
C LEU A 228 25.08 17.57 15.32
N ASP A 229 25.81 17.64 16.42
CA ASP A 229 25.35 17.26 17.74
C ASP A 229 25.74 18.36 18.76
N PHE A 230 24.85 18.62 19.72
CA PHE A 230 25.04 19.60 20.79
C PHE A 230 24.81 18.95 22.16
N LEU A 231 25.73 19.14 23.10
CA LEU A 231 25.53 18.86 24.52
C LEU A 231 25.39 20.18 25.28
N LEU A 232 24.29 20.29 26.02
CA LEU A 232 23.83 21.55 26.58
C LEU A 232 23.49 21.33 28.07
N PRO A 233 24.36 21.79 28.98
CA PRO A 233 24.11 21.75 30.42
C PRO A 233 22.85 22.54 30.81
N PHE A 234 22.05 22.00 31.72
CA PHE A 234 20.97 22.76 32.38
C PHE A 234 21.11 22.77 33.91
N TYR A 235 22.01 21.94 34.46
CA TYR A 235 22.50 22.04 35.82
C TYR A 235 23.98 21.68 35.82
N ASP A 236 24.82 22.52 36.44
CA ASP A 236 26.27 22.37 36.35
C ASP A 236 26.96 22.74 37.67
N SER A 237 27.59 21.74 38.29
CA SER A 237 28.37 21.85 39.54
C SER A 237 29.65 21.03 39.44
N GLU A 238 30.56 21.18 40.40
CA GLU A 238 31.79 20.36 40.45
C GLU A 238 31.50 18.86 40.55
N ASN A 239 30.47 18.46 41.31
CA ASN A 239 30.16 17.06 41.61
C ASN A 239 29.09 16.46 40.69
N MET A 240 28.31 17.28 39.98
CA MET A 240 27.20 16.82 39.14
C MET A 240 26.98 17.74 37.93
N LEU A 241 26.78 17.13 36.77
CA LEU A 241 26.31 17.76 35.54
C LEU A 241 25.00 17.09 35.11
N ALA A 242 23.95 17.87 34.86
CA ALA A 242 22.76 17.41 34.14
C ALA A 242 22.65 18.16 32.82
N PHE A 243 22.43 17.41 31.74
CA PHE A 243 22.55 17.92 30.37
C PHE A 243 21.45 17.38 29.46
N GLY A 244 21.09 18.19 28.46
CA GLY A 244 20.36 17.74 27.28
C GLY A 244 21.34 17.54 26.13
N GLN A 245 21.10 16.54 25.28
CA GLN A 245 21.83 16.37 24.03
C GLN A 245 20.84 16.31 22.86
N VAL A 246 21.09 17.11 21.85
CA VAL A 246 20.27 17.16 20.63
C VAL A 246 21.17 17.08 19.40
N GLY A 247 20.77 16.30 18.42
CA GLY A 247 21.58 16.12 17.21
C GLY A 247 20.74 15.73 16.00
N ALA A 248 21.33 15.97 14.84
CA ALA A 248 20.77 15.57 13.56
C ALA A 248 21.88 15.09 12.63
N ARG A 249 21.56 14.10 11.78
CA ARG A 249 22.52 13.47 10.88
C ARG A 249 21.86 13.05 9.57
N TYR A 250 22.64 13.10 8.50
CA TYR A 250 22.29 12.53 7.21
C TYR A 250 23.37 11.51 6.84
N ILE A 251 23.07 10.23 7.05
CA ILE A 251 23.97 9.09 6.85
C ILE A 251 23.18 7.99 6.13
N ASP A 252 23.79 7.31 5.16
CA ASP A 252 23.17 6.24 4.36
C ASP A 252 21.85 6.67 3.69
N SER A 253 21.82 7.91 3.19
CA SER A 253 20.65 8.55 2.59
C SER A 253 19.43 8.72 3.52
N ARG A 254 19.62 8.62 4.84
CA ARG A 254 18.57 8.79 5.85
C ARG A 254 18.81 10.01 6.72
N PHE A 255 17.75 10.77 6.98
CA PHE A 255 17.74 11.87 7.95
C PHE A 255 17.26 11.37 9.31
N THR A 256 18.17 11.36 10.29
CA THR A 256 17.88 10.96 11.68
C THR A 256 18.09 12.13 12.62
N ALA A 257 17.18 12.33 13.58
CA ALA A 257 17.41 13.20 14.73
C ALA A 257 17.42 12.41 16.03
N ASN A 258 18.16 12.93 17.00
CA ASN A 258 18.37 12.33 18.29
C ASN A 258 18.09 13.40 19.37
N LEU A 259 17.28 13.05 20.36
CA LEU A 259 17.04 13.89 21.54
C LEU A 259 17.25 13.05 22.79
N GLY A 260 18.10 13.50 23.69
CA GLY A 260 18.37 12.80 24.94
C GLY A 260 18.67 13.72 26.10
N ALA A 261 18.69 13.13 27.28
CA ALA A 261 19.08 13.78 28.52
C ALA A 261 19.88 12.80 29.38
N GLY A 262 20.76 13.33 30.22
CA GLY A 262 21.56 12.52 31.11
C GLY A 262 22.11 13.29 32.31
N GLN A 263 22.72 12.54 33.22
CA GLN A 263 23.43 13.07 34.38
C GLN A 263 24.79 12.41 34.49
N ARG A 264 25.80 13.19 34.93
CA ARG A 264 27.17 12.75 35.20
C ARG A 264 27.53 13.18 36.62
N PHE A 265 28.04 12.26 37.42
CA PHE A 265 28.46 12.44 38.80
C PHE A 265 29.97 12.31 38.90
N PHE A 266 30.63 13.32 39.42
CA PHE A 266 32.07 13.46 39.44
C PHE A 266 32.63 13.13 40.83
N LEU A 267 33.55 12.18 40.86
CA LEU A 267 34.39 11.84 42.01
C LEU A 267 35.84 12.25 41.68
N PRO A 268 36.76 12.32 42.67
CA PRO A 268 38.12 12.81 42.45
C PRO A 268 38.89 12.12 41.30
N GLU A 269 38.63 10.83 41.07
CA GLU A 269 39.36 10.03 40.06
C GLU A 269 38.48 9.46 38.95
N ASN A 270 37.16 9.57 39.05
CA ASN A 270 36.23 8.94 38.10
C ASN A 270 34.90 9.67 38.01
N MET A 271 34.16 9.41 36.93
CA MET A 271 32.83 9.94 36.68
C MET A 271 31.90 8.78 36.35
N LEU A 272 30.72 8.77 36.96
CA LEU A 272 29.62 7.85 36.64
C LEU A 272 28.50 8.63 35.97
N GLY A 273 27.96 8.13 34.86
CA GLY A 273 26.88 8.79 34.15
C GLY A 273 25.80 7.83 33.67
N TYR A 274 24.61 8.35 33.46
CA TYR A 274 23.53 7.66 32.77
C TYR A 274 22.81 8.63 31.83
N ASN A 275 22.21 8.09 30.77
CA ASN A 275 21.49 8.88 29.78
C ASN A 275 20.36 8.08 29.11
N VAL A 276 19.39 8.80 28.57
CA VAL A 276 18.25 8.26 27.82
C VAL A 276 18.07 9.08 26.55
N PHE A 277 17.79 8.41 25.43
CA PHE A 277 17.61 9.02 24.11
C PHE A 277 16.37 8.51 23.41
N ILE A 278 15.70 9.37 22.66
CA ILE A 278 14.79 9.03 21.59
C ILE A 278 15.49 9.31 20.27
N ASP A 279 15.59 8.29 19.42
CA ASP A 279 16.11 8.40 18.06
C ASP A 279 14.93 8.28 17.09
N GLN A 280 14.83 9.22 16.15
CA GLN A 280 13.83 9.22 15.10
C GLN A 280 14.52 9.30 13.74
N ASP A 281 14.40 8.25 12.94
CA ASP A 281 14.68 8.28 11.51
C ASP A 281 13.41 8.76 10.79
N PHE A 282 13.45 9.97 10.25
CA PHE A 282 12.33 10.58 9.53
C PHE A 282 12.22 10.11 8.09
N SER A 283 13.29 9.57 7.51
CA SER A 283 13.26 9.03 6.15
C SER A 283 12.48 7.72 6.11
N GLY A 284 12.74 6.84 7.08
CA GLY A 284 12.07 5.54 7.19
C GLY A 284 10.89 5.48 8.16
N ASP A 285 10.63 6.53 8.94
CA ASP A 285 9.63 6.51 10.02
C ASP A 285 9.92 5.45 11.12
N ASN A 286 11.20 5.34 11.49
CA ASN A 286 11.67 4.40 12.51
C ASN A 286 11.95 5.12 13.84
N THR A 287 11.38 4.63 14.94
CA THR A 287 11.55 5.22 16.28
C THR A 287 12.22 4.24 17.25
N ARG A 288 13.23 4.70 17.99
CA ARG A 288 14.02 3.87 18.92
C ARG A 288 14.27 4.60 20.25
N LEU A 289 14.21 3.85 21.34
CA LEU A 289 14.66 4.25 22.68
C LEU A 289 16.11 3.78 22.88
N GLY A 290 16.97 4.68 23.35
CA GLY A 290 18.33 4.38 23.79
C GLY A 290 18.48 4.62 25.29
N ILE A 291 19.20 3.74 25.98
CA ILE A 291 19.59 3.91 27.39
C ILE A 291 21.09 3.66 27.50
N GLY A 292 21.83 4.57 28.13
CA GLY A 292 23.28 4.51 28.24
C GLY A 292 23.79 4.66 29.67
N GLY A 293 24.91 4.00 29.96
CA GLY A 293 25.71 4.15 31.16
C GLY A 293 27.15 4.56 30.80
N GLU A 294 27.78 5.40 31.63
CA GLU A 294 29.11 5.96 31.42
C GLU A 294 29.98 5.75 32.67
N TYR A 295 31.23 5.32 32.47
CA TYR A 295 32.29 5.31 33.49
C TYR A 295 33.59 5.86 32.90
N TRP A 296 33.98 7.07 33.31
CA TRP A 296 35.12 7.78 32.73
C TRP A 296 36.16 8.11 33.81
N ARG A 297 37.42 8.23 33.39
CA ARG A 297 38.58 8.66 34.19
C ARG A 297 39.45 9.59 33.34
N ASP A 298 40.51 10.15 33.91
CA ASP A 298 41.56 10.79 33.12
C ASP A 298 42.06 9.86 32.01
N TYR A 299 42.07 10.36 30.78
CA TYR A 299 42.50 9.68 29.56
C TYR A 299 41.72 8.42 29.16
N PHE A 300 40.62 8.10 29.84
CA PHE A 300 39.86 6.87 29.58
C PHE A 300 38.35 7.07 29.70
N LYS A 301 37.61 6.60 28.69
CA LYS A 301 36.15 6.63 28.67
C LYS A 301 35.61 5.27 28.35
N SER A 302 34.69 4.79 29.17
CA SER A 302 33.91 3.60 28.88
C SER A 302 32.41 3.90 28.92
N SER A 303 31.67 3.27 28.00
CA SER A 303 30.22 3.42 27.89
C SER A 303 29.56 2.12 27.48
N VAL A 304 28.35 1.89 27.97
CA VAL A 304 27.46 0.79 27.57
C VAL A 304 26.12 1.35 27.16
N ASN A 305 25.58 0.91 26.03
CA ASN A 305 24.33 1.44 25.48
C ASN A 305 23.40 0.30 25.08
N GLY A 306 22.12 0.38 25.46
CA GLY A 306 21.05 -0.48 25.00
C GLY A 306 20.13 0.25 24.01
N TYR A 307 19.69 -0.46 22.98
CA TYR A 307 18.86 0.05 21.89
C TYR A 307 17.58 -0.77 21.77
N PHE A 308 16.43 -0.12 21.95
CA PHE A 308 15.12 -0.76 22.03
C PHE A 308 14.15 -0.13 21.02
N ARG A 309 13.58 -0.95 20.14
CA ARG A 309 12.60 -0.49 19.15
C ARG A 309 11.36 0.11 19.82
N MET A 310 10.79 1.13 19.19
CA MET A 310 9.48 1.70 19.54
C MET A 310 8.49 1.65 18.37
N SER A 311 8.96 1.66 17.12
CA SER A 311 8.14 1.41 15.93
C SER A 311 8.12 -0.08 15.52
N GLY A 312 7.02 -0.48 14.85
CA GLY A 312 6.80 -1.84 14.35
C GLY A 312 7.21 -2.02 12.89
N TRP A 313 6.87 -3.17 12.29
CA TRP A 313 7.09 -3.41 10.86
C TRP A 313 6.24 -2.48 10.00
N HIS A 314 6.86 -1.82 9.03
CA HIS A 314 6.21 -1.04 7.96
C HIS A 314 7.01 -1.16 6.67
N GLU A 315 6.46 -0.68 5.54
CA GLU A 315 7.15 -0.73 4.25
C GLU A 315 8.52 -0.03 4.34
N SER A 316 9.54 -0.68 3.78
CA SER A 316 10.91 -0.19 3.82
C SER A 316 11.12 1.03 2.92
N TYR A 317 11.88 2.00 3.41
CA TYR A 317 12.26 3.19 2.66
C TYR A 317 13.26 2.89 1.54
N ASN A 318 14.28 2.07 1.81
CA ASN A 318 15.39 1.83 0.88
C ASN A 318 15.37 0.46 0.21
N LYS A 319 14.56 -0.49 0.69
CA LYS A 319 14.56 -1.87 0.17
C LYS A 319 13.17 -2.28 -0.31
N LYS A 320 12.96 -2.14 -1.62
CA LYS A 320 11.70 -2.52 -2.30
C LYS A 320 11.29 -3.95 -1.95
N ASP A 321 10.00 -4.15 -1.67
CA ASP A 321 9.38 -5.45 -1.32
C ASP A 321 9.84 -6.05 0.02
N TYR A 322 10.38 -5.20 0.90
CA TYR A 322 10.65 -5.53 2.29
C TYR A 322 9.89 -4.60 3.21
N ASP A 323 9.54 -5.12 4.39
CA ASP A 323 9.25 -4.30 5.55
C ASP A 323 10.57 -4.02 6.31
N GLU A 324 10.66 -2.90 7.01
CA GLU A 324 11.76 -2.55 7.93
C GLU A 324 11.22 -2.17 9.32
N ARG A 325 12.10 -2.22 10.33
CA ARG A 325 11.92 -1.64 11.68
C ARG A 325 13.28 -1.53 12.41
N PRO A 326 13.39 -0.80 13.53
CA PRO A 326 14.61 -0.83 14.36
C PRO A 326 14.94 -2.23 14.90
N ALA A 327 16.20 -2.62 14.78
CA ALA A 327 16.73 -3.81 15.43
C ALA A 327 17.08 -3.51 16.90
N ASN A 328 16.67 -4.39 17.81
CA ASN A 328 17.13 -4.30 19.20
C ASN A 328 18.60 -4.71 19.27
N GLY A 329 19.36 -4.10 20.17
CA GLY A 329 20.78 -4.42 20.34
C GLY A 329 21.43 -3.66 21.48
N PHE A 330 22.75 -3.82 21.60
CA PHE A 330 23.57 -3.07 22.54
C PHE A 330 24.97 -2.87 21.99
N ASP A 331 25.69 -1.89 22.54
CA ASP A 331 27.12 -1.74 22.34
C ASP A 331 27.88 -1.43 23.64
N ILE A 332 29.18 -1.74 23.63
CA ILE A 332 30.14 -1.40 24.67
C ILE A 332 31.30 -0.68 23.97
N ARG A 333 31.70 0.48 24.50
CA ARG A 333 32.68 1.37 23.90
C ARG A 333 33.77 1.73 24.91
N PHE A 334 35.01 1.78 24.42
CA PHE A 334 36.19 2.24 25.15
C PHE A 334 36.97 3.21 24.28
N ASN A 335 37.29 4.39 24.82
CA ASN A 335 38.21 5.34 24.22
C ASN A 335 39.32 5.65 25.21
N GLY A 336 40.57 5.38 24.83
CA GLY A 336 41.76 5.65 25.64
C GLY A 336 42.69 6.62 24.92
N TYR A 337 43.37 7.48 25.67
CA TYR A 337 44.35 8.43 25.15
C TYR A 337 45.69 8.21 25.85
N LEU A 338 46.82 8.31 25.14
CA LEU A 338 48.13 8.11 25.76
C LEU A 338 48.45 9.28 26.71
N PRO A 339 48.64 9.07 28.03
CA PRO A 339 48.93 10.20 28.94
C PRO A 339 50.21 10.96 28.58
N SER A 340 51.22 10.26 28.05
CA SER A 340 52.47 10.87 27.57
C SER A 340 52.33 11.62 26.25
N TYR A 341 51.27 11.34 25.48
CA TYR A 341 50.96 12.03 24.22
C TYR A 341 49.44 12.05 23.95
N PRO A 342 48.66 12.88 24.67
CA PRO A 342 47.19 12.81 24.71
C PRO A 342 46.49 13.12 23.38
N ALA A 343 47.25 13.65 22.41
CA ALA A 343 46.79 13.83 21.05
C ALA A 343 46.55 12.50 20.32
N LEU A 344 47.15 11.39 20.76
CA LEU A 344 46.92 10.07 20.18
C LEU A 344 45.95 9.25 21.04
N GLY A 345 44.85 8.81 20.41
CA GLY A 345 43.82 8.00 21.03
C GLY A 345 43.59 6.67 20.31
N ALA A 346 43.10 5.69 21.07
CA ALA A 346 42.65 4.39 20.58
C ALA A 346 41.19 4.17 20.98
N LYS A 347 40.47 3.45 20.12
CA LYS A 347 39.06 3.10 20.28
C LYS A 347 38.90 1.59 20.20
N LEU A 348 38.13 1.02 21.12
CA LEU A 348 37.65 -0.36 21.06
C LEU A 348 36.14 -0.36 21.26
N MET A 349 35.41 -1.03 20.39
CA MET A 349 33.96 -1.17 20.50
C MET A 349 33.54 -2.61 20.20
N TYR A 350 32.52 -3.09 20.90
CA TYR A 350 31.76 -4.28 20.53
C TYR A 350 30.28 -3.93 20.42
N GLU A 351 29.62 -4.38 19.36
CA GLU A 351 28.19 -4.18 19.13
C GLU A 351 27.51 -5.49 18.74
N GLN A 352 26.27 -5.69 19.21
CA GLN A 352 25.45 -6.86 18.92
C GLN A 352 23.99 -6.45 18.71
N TYR A 353 23.39 -6.92 17.63
CA TYR A 353 21.98 -6.69 17.31
C TYR A 353 21.24 -8.02 17.09
N TYR A 354 19.92 -7.99 17.22
CA TYR A 354 19.06 -9.17 17.17
C TYR A 354 17.97 -9.05 16.10
N GLY A 355 17.73 -10.14 15.38
CA GLY A 355 16.76 -10.23 14.28
C GLY A 355 17.20 -11.23 13.21
N ASP A 356 16.27 -11.66 12.36
CA ASP A 356 16.54 -12.65 11.32
C ASP A 356 17.36 -12.07 10.16
N ASN A 357 17.10 -10.81 9.79
CA ASN A 357 17.77 -10.13 8.67
C ASN A 357 18.12 -8.68 9.05
N VAL A 358 19.17 -8.50 9.85
CA VAL A 358 19.67 -7.21 10.35
C VAL A 358 20.73 -6.63 9.42
N ALA A 359 20.70 -5.32 9.21
CA ALA A 359 21.66 -4.55 8.40
C ALA A 359 22.71 -3.84 9.27
N LEU A 360 23.66 -4.58 9.84
CA LEU A 360 24.72 -4.01 10.69
C LEU A 360 25.81 -3.27 9.90
N PHE A 361 26.21 -3.84 8.76
CA PHE A 361 27.25 -3.29 7.88
C PHE A 361 26.65 -2.53 6.70
N ASN A 362 25.67 -3.13 6.03
CA ASN A 362 24.95 -2.52 4.92
C ASN A 362 23.59 -3.22 4.72
N SER A 363 22.69 -2.57 3.99
CA SER A 363 21.36 -3.13 3.71
C SER A 363 21.34 -4.18 2.60
N ASP A 364 22.44 -4.34 1.84
CA ASP A 364 22.52 -5.32 0.75
C ASP A 364 22.74 -6.75 1.29
N LYS A 365 23.57 -6.88 2.32
CA LYS A 365 23.89 -8.16 2.97
C LYS A 365 23.36 -8.21 4.39
N LEU A 366 22.15 -8.75 4.52
CA LEU A 366 21.47 -8.93 5.79
C LEU A 366 21.97 -10.18 6.54
N GLN A 367 21.97 -10.10 7.86
CA GLN A 367 22.53 -11.16 8.73
C GLN A 367 21.60 -11.49 9.89
N SER A 368 21.62 -12.75 10.34
CA SER A 368 20.90 -13.17 11.54
C SER A 368 21.74 -12.87 12.78
N ASN A 369 21.16 -12.14 13.73
CA ASN A 369 21.75 -11.75 15.01
C ASN A 369 23.25 -11.33 14.91
N PRO A 370 23.59 -10.33 14.08
CA PRO A 370 24.98 -9.98 13.83
C PRO A 370 25.64 -9.24 15.01
N GLY A 371 26.90 -9.57 15.24
CA GLY A 371 27.81 -8.82 16.09
C GLY A 371 29.05 -8.33 15.33
N ALA A 372 29.65 -7.25 15.81
CA ALA A 372 30.88 -6.66 15.27
C ALA A 372 31.80 -6.10 16.37
N ALA A 373 33.10 -6.16 16.12
CA ALA A 373 34.14 -5.54 16.92
C ALA A 373 34.86 -4.47 16.09
N THR A 374 35.14 -3.32 16.70
CA THR A 374 35.83 -2.18 16.05
C THR A 374 37.08 -1.84 16.82
N VAL A 375 38.18 -1.68 16.08
CA VAL A 375 39.45 -1.15 16.56
C VAL A 375 39.77 0.11 15.77
N GLY A 376 39.97 1.21 16.47
CA GLY A 376 40.23 2.50 15.84
C GLY A 376 41.39 3.24 16.46
N VAL A 377 42.03 4.10 15.66
CA VAL A 377 43.03 5.05 16.10
C VAL A 377 42.61 6.45 15.68
N ASN A 378 42.84 7.43 16.55
CA ASN A 378 42.52 8.82 16.28
C ASN A 378 43.62 9.77 16.74
N TYR A 379 43.72 10.90 16.05
CA TYR A 379 44.69 11.95 16.29
C TYR A 379 44.02 13.31 16.41
N THR A 380 44.27 13.99 17.53
CA THR A 380 43.73 15.32 17.88
C THR A 380 44.90 16.29 18.01
N PRO A 381 45.36 16.93 16.93
CA PRO A 381 46.49 17.86 16.99
C PRO A 381 46.18 19.11 17.83
N ILE A 382 44.92 19.52 17.86
CA ILE A 382 44.38 20.67 18.60
C ILE A 382 42.95 20.31 19.07
N PRO A 383 42.44 20.87 20.18
CA PRO A 383 41.14 20.48 20.72
C PRO A 383 39.97 20.57 19.71
N LEU A 384 40.05 21.53 18.79
CA LEU A 384 39.03 21.76 17.75
C LEU A 384 38.87 20.60 16.77
N VAL A 385 39.92 19.83 16.48
CA VAL A 385 39.91 18.88 15.35
C VAL A 385 40.40 17.50 15.79
N THR A 386 39.62 16.46 15.50
CA THR A 386 40.03 15.06 15.64
C THR A 386 39.87 14.35 14.30
N MET A 387 40.86 13.53 13.93
CA MET A 387 40.83 12.68 12.74
C MET A 387 40.95 11.24 13.20
N GLY A 388 40.14 10.33 12.64
CA GLY A 388 40.12 8.93 13.06
C GLY A 388 40.01 7.96 11.90
N ILE A 389 40.56 6.76 12.10
CA ILE A 389 40.39 5.60 11.24
C ILE A 389 39.91 4.45 12.12
N ASP A 390 38.75 3.91 11.82
CA ASP A 390 38.15 2.76 12.52
C ASP A 390 38.09 1.56 11.56
N TYR A 391 38.64 0.42 11.97
CA TYR A 391 38.46 -0.87 11.30
C TYR A 391 37.48 -1.71 12.09
N ARG A 392 36.42 -2.18 11.44
CA ARG A 392 35.38 -3.00 12.07
C ARG A 392 35.23 -4.33 11.34
N HIS A 393 35.13 -5.39 12.14
CA HIS A 393 35.05 -6.78 11.71
C HIS A 393 33.87 -7.46 12.40
N GLY A 394 33.09 -8.25 11.66
CA GLY A 394 31.88 -8.85 12.23
C GLY A 394 31.48 -10.18 11.61
N THR A 395 30.28 -10.61 12.03
CA THR A 395 29.68 -11.89 11.64
C THR A 395 29.64 -12.05 10.11
N GLY A 396 29.79 -13.28 9.62
CA GLY A 396 29.79 -13.55 8.18
C GLY A 396 31.02 -13.04 7.43
N ASN A 397 32.12 -12.77 8.16
CA ASN A 397 33.38 -12.21 7.67
C ASN A 397 33.20 -10.84 6.97
N GLU A 398 32.26 -10.04 7.47
CA GLU A 398 32.09 -8.65 7.04
C GLU A 398 33.17 -7.77 7.64
N ASN A 399 33.61 -6.79 6.84
CA ASN A 399 34.65 -5.86 7.22
C ASN A 399 34.36 -4.49 6.61
N ASP A 400 34.59 -3.44 7.38
CA ASP A 400 34.52 -2.06 6.90
C ASP A 400 35.63 -1.19 7.53
N LEU A 401 35.96 -0.12 6.81
CA LEU A 401 36.96 0.86 7.21
C LEU A 401 36.30 2.24 7.14
N LEU A 402 36.28 2.95 8.25
CA LEU A 402 35.63 4.25 8.38
C LEU A 402 36.68 5.32 8.67
N TYR A 403 36.75 6.32 7.80
CA TYR A 403 37.50 7.55 8.00
C TYR A 403 36.57 8.61 8.58
N SER A 404 37.02 9.31 9.61
CA SER A 404 36.20 10.32 10.27
C SER A 404 37.00 11.57 10.62
N MET A 405 36.33 12.72 10.54
CA MET A 405 36.87 14.02 10.92
C MET A 405 35.83 14.77 11.76
N GLN A 406 36.19 15.08 13.00
CA GLN A 406 35.34 15.78 13.95
C GLN A 406 35.84 17.21 14.16
N PHE A 407 34.92 18.17 14.15
CA PHE A 407 35.14 19.55 14.57
C PHE A 407 34.38 19.81 15.86
N ARG A 408 35.10 20.00 16.97
CA ARG A 408 34.54 20.18 18.31
C ARG A 408 34.73 21.61 18.78
N TYR A 409 33.63 22.30 19.06
CA TYR A 409 33.62 23.64 19.63
C TYR A 409 33.14 23.61 21.08
N GLN A 410 33.99 24.06 22.00
CA GLN A 410 33.70 24.16 23.43
C GLN A 410 33.26 25.59 23.78
N PHE A 411 32.08 25.76 24.35
CA PHE A 411 31.52 27.10 24.62
C PHE A 411 32.24 27.85 25.76
N ASP A 412 32.85 27.11 26.70
CA ASP A 412 33.52 27.64 27.88
C ASP A 412 35.01 27.99 27.63
N LYS A 413 35.53 27.69 26.44
CA LYS A 413 36.95 27.88 26.09
C LYS A 413 37.15 29.02 25.08
N PRO A 414 38.07 29.97 25.34
CA PRO A 414 38.50 30.94 24.34
C PRO A 414 39.00 30.25 23.06
N TRP A 415 38.79 30.89 21.91
CA TRP A 415 39.21 30.36 20.61
C TRP A 415 40.68 29.93 20.59
N SER A 416 41.59 30.71 21.18
CA SER A 416 43.02 30.38 21.25
C SER A 416 43.29 29.03 21.92
N GLN A 417 42.56 28.72 22.99
CA GLN A 417 42.71 27.43 23.69
C GLN A 417 42.24 26.26 22.83
N GLN A 418 41.29 26.48 21.94
CA GLN A 418 40.74 25.43 21.07
C GLN A 418 41.65 25.11 19.86
N ILE A 419 42.59 25.99 19.52
CA ILE A 419 43.52 25.84 18.38
C ILE A 419 44.99 25.68 18.79
N GLU A 420 45.27 25.48 20.07
CA GLU A 420 46.62 25.30 20.59
C GLU A 420 46.83 23.85 21.07
N PRO A 421 47.90 23.16 20.62
CA PRO A 421 48.14 21.75 20.96
C PRO A 421 48.26 21.46 22.47
N GLN A 422 48.71 22.44 23.25
CA GLN A 422 48.92 22.26 24.70
C GLN A 422 47.63 21.97 25.48
N TYR A 423 46.46 22.39 24.98
CA TYR A 423 45.16 22.18 25.64
C TYR A 423 44.54 20.82 25.29
N VAL A 424 45.16 20.03 24.40
CA VAL A 424 44.69 18.67 24.12
C VAL A 424 44.81 17.79 25.37
N ASN A 425 45.83 18.00 26.21
CA ASN A 425 45.97 17.27 27.47
C ASN A 425 44.77 17.53 28.40
N GLU A 426 44.39 18.80 28.57
CA GLU A 426 43.23 19.19 29.39
C GLU A 426 41.94 18.57 28.85
N LEU A 427 41.73 18.56 27.54
CA LEU A 427 40.57 17.91 26.92
C LEU A 427 40.44 16.42 27.28
N ARG A 428 41.55 15.74 27.59
CA ARG A 428 41.55 14.30 27.92
C ARG A 428 41.46 14.02 29.42
N THR A 429 41.53 15.03 30.29
CA THR A 429 41.26 14.85 31.72
C THR A 429 39.76 14.74 31.96
N LEU A 430 39.41 14.28 33.15
CA LEU A 430 38.05 14.11 33.61
C LEU A 430 37.31 15.46 33.67
N SER A 431 37.99 16.51 34.15
CA SER A 431 37.45 17.87 34.18
C SER A 431 37.23 18.45 32.79
N GLY A 432 38.19 18.31 31.87
CA GLY A 432 38.06 18.85 30.51
C GLY A 432 37.10 18.06 29.63
N SER A 433 36.92 16.77 29.91
CA SER A 433 36.01 15.91 29.15
C SER A 433 34.56 15.94 29.63
N ARG A 434 34.23 16.71 30.69
CA ARG A 434 32.90 16.74 31.31
C ARG A 434 31.76 17.08 30.34
N TYR A 435 32.03 17.87 29.30
CA TYR A 435 31.04 18.32 28.31
C TYR A 435 31.05 17.52 27.00
N ASP A 436 31.86 16.45 26.90
CA ASP A 436 31.89 15.61 25.71
C ASP A 436 30.54 14.95 25.45
N LEU A 437 30.16 14.82 24.19
CA LEU A 437 28.96 14.10 23.76
C LEU A 437 28.94 12.66 24.32
N VAL A 438 27.72 12.13 24.53
CA VAL A 438 27.51 10.74 24.93
C VAL A 438 28.09 9.80 23.88
N GLN A 439 28.88 8.81 24.32
CA GLN A 439 29.48 7.80 23.44
C GLN A 439 28.48 6.69 23.13
N ARG A 440 27.75 6.82 22.00
CA ARG A 440 26.73 5.87 21.54
C ARG A 440 26.62 5.82 20.01
N ASN A 441 25.89 4.84 19.48
CA ASN A 441 25.47 4.79 18.08
C ASN A 441 24.18 5.58 17.89
N ASN A 442 24.29 6.80 17.37
CA ASN A 442 23.13 7.65 17.08
C ASN A 442 22.38 7.23 15.79
N ASN A 443 22.94 6.31 14.99
CA ASN A 443 22.25 5.72 13.85
C ASN A 443 21.35 4.57 14.30
N ILE A 444 20.17 4.45 13.66
CA ILE A 444 19.23 3.35 13.90
C ILE A 444 19.61 2.18 12.99
N ILE A 445 20.13 1.10 13.58
CA ILE A 445 20.31 -0.17 12.88
C ILE A 445 18.94 -0.80 12.64
N LEU A 446 18.69 -1.23 11.41
CA LEU A 446 17.39 -1.76 10.95
C LEU A 446 17.44 -3.28 10.75
N GLU A 447 16.32 -3.93 11.02
CA GLU A 447 16.03 -5.29 10.57
C GLU A 447 14.96 -5.28 9.48
N TYR A 448 15.01 -6.29 8.61
CA TYR A 448 14.17 -6.39 7.41
C TYR A 448 13.42 -7.71 7.36
N LYS A 449 12.25 -7.68 6.72
CA LYS A 449 11.42 -8.87 6.49
C LYS A 449 10.84 -8.81 5.09
N LYS A 450 11.15 -9.83 4.27
CA LYS A 450 10.66 -9.89 2.89
C LYS A 450 9.13 -9.98 2.87
N GLN A 451 8.50 -9.15 2.05
CA GLN A 451 7.06 -9.21 1.85
C GLN A 451 6.69 -10.44 1.01
N ASP A 452 5.54 -11.06 1.34
CA ASP A 452 4.94 -12.09 0.50
C ASP A 452 4.22 -11.42 -0.69
N ILE A 453 5.01 -11.06 -1.71
CA ILE A 453 4.59 -10.31 -2.90
C ILE A 453 4.00 -11.19 -4.01
N LEU A 454 4.33 -12.48 -4.01
CA LEU A 454 3.86 -13.46 -4.98
C LEU A 454 3.80 -14.85 -4.34
N SER A 455 2.60 -15.39 -4.18
CA SER A 455 2.40 -16.78 -3.75
C SER A 455 1.39 -17.48 -4.65
N LEU A 456 1.65 -18.76 -4.87
CA LEU A 456 0.79 -19.66 -5.63
C LEU A 456 0.33 -20.77 -4.68
N ASN A 457 -0.97 -21.06 -4.69
CA ASN A 457 -1.56 -22.15 -3.94
C ASN A 457 -2.55 -22.91 -4.83
N ILE A 458 -2.56 -24.24 -4.72
CA ILE A 458 -3.50 -25.14 -5.38
C ILE A 458 -4.33 -25.77 -4.26
N PRO A 459 -5.58 -25.34 -4.05
CA PRO A 459 -6.35 -25.71 -2.86
C PRO A 459 -6.95 -27.12 -2.94
N HIS A 460 -6.82 -27.82 -4.08
CA HIS A 460 -7.38 -29.15 -4.28
C HIS A 460 -6.51 -30.02 -5.18
N ASP A 461 -6.51 -31.33 -4.91
CA ASP A 461 -6.09 -32.32 -5.91
C ASP A 461 -7.19 -32.51 -6.97
N ILE A 462 -6.86 -33.14 -8.09
CA ILE A 462 -7.82 -33.45 -9.15
C ILE A 462 -8.08 -34.95 -9.18
N ASN A 463 -9.35 -35.33 -9.09
CA ASN A 463 -9.80 -36.68 -9.37
C ASN A 463 -10.81 -36.60 -10.52
N GLY A 464 -10.59 -37.35 -11.60
CA GLY A 464 -11.48 -37.33 -12.76
C GLY A 464 -11.42 -38.63 -13.54
N THR A 465 -12.44 -38.87 -14.34
CA THR A 465 -12.48 -40.04 -15.22
C THR A 465 -11.49 -39.88 -16.37
N GLU A 466 -11.07 -41.00 -16.95
CA GLU A 466 -10.23 -41.01 -18.14
C GLU A 466 -10.76 -40.08 -19.24
N HIS A 467 -9.85 -39.40 -19.94
CA HIS A 467 -10.13 -38.43 -21.00
C HIS A 467 -10.98 -37.22 -20.59
N SER A 468 -11.34 -37.07 -19.31
CA SER A 468 -12.06 -35.90 -18.83
C SER A 468 -11.13 -34.67 -18.72
N THR A 469 -11.75 -33.50 -18.82
CA THR A 469 -11.07 -32.21 -18.59
C THR A 469 -11.50 -31.67 -17.24
N GLN A 470 -10.53 -31.44 -16.37
CA GLN A 470 -10.75 -30.97 -15.00
C GLN A 470 -10.16 -29.57 -14.82
N LYS A 471 -10.96 -28.63 -14.30
CA LYS A 471 -10.46 -27.27 -14.05
C LYS A 471 -9.50 -27.29 -12.87
N ILE A 472 -8.36 -26.61 -13.00
CA ILE A 472 -7.43 -26.37 -11.89
C ILE A 472 -7.79 -25.03 -11.26
N GLN A 473 -8.17 -25.02 -9.98
CA GLN A 473 -8.31 -23.78 -9.25
C GLN A 473 -6.95 -23.34 -8.74
N LEU A 474 -6.55 -22.12 -9.07
CA LEU A 474 -5.29 -21.52 -8.64
C LEU A 474 -5.62 -20.32 -7.76
N ILE A 475 -5.00 -20.24 -6.59
CA ILE A 475 -5.06 -19.06 -5.73
C ILE A 475 -3.71 -18.37 -5.88
N VAL A 476 -3.71 -17.22 -6.55
CA VAL A 476 -2.50 -16.41 -6.76
C VAL A 476 -2.65 -15.09 -6.03
N LYS A 477 -1.75 -14.84 -5.08
CA LYS A 477 -1.56 -13.51 -4.50
C LYS A 477 -0.41 -12.86 -5.25
N SER A 478 -0.60 -11.68 -5.82
CA SER A 478 0.47 -10.96 -6.55
C SER A 478 0.34 -9.45 -6.36
N LYS A 479 1.41 -8.80 -5.89
CA LYS A 479 1.51 -7.32 -5.80
C LYS A 479 1.63 -6.67 -7.18
N TYR A 480 2.31 -7.32 -8.14
CA TYR A 480 2.64 -6.76 -9.46
C TYR A 480 1.83 -7.34 -10.63
N GLY A 481 0.80 -8.14 -10.32
CA GLY A 481 0.01 -8.86 -11.31
C GLY A 481 0.74 -10.11 -11.83
N LEU A 482 -0.01 -11.19 -11.98
CA LEU A 482 0.49 -12.45 -12.53
C LEU A 482 0.85 -12.26 -14.02
N ASP A 483 2.04 -12.73 -14.42
CA ASP A 483 2.47 -12.81 -15.82
C ASP A 483 2.17 -14.20 -16.38
N ARG A 484 2.76 -15.24 -15.79
CA ARG A 484 2.61 -16.63 -16.25
C ARG A 484 2.75 -17.65 -15.13
N ILE A 485 2.29 -18.86 -15.38
CA ILE A 485 2.53 -20.03 -14.53
C ILE A 485 3.23 -21.09 -15.36
N VAL A 486 4.38 -21.56 -14.87
CA VAL A 486 5.14 -22.63 -15.49
C VAL A 486 4.78 -23.93 -14.80
N TRP A 487 4.39 -24.93 -15.59
CA TRP A 487 4.00 -26.26 -15.14
C TRP A 487 5.06 -27.29 -15.53
N ASP A 488 5.38 -28.18 -14.60
CA ASP A 488 6.07 -29.44 -14.89
C ASP A 488 5.04 -30.58 -14.77
N ASP A 489 4.47 -30.92 -15.92
CA ASP A 489 3.48 -31.96 -16.15
C ASP A 489 4.03 -33.12 -16.99
N SER A 490 5.36 -33.28 -17.03
CA SER A 490 6.06 -34.30 -17.82
C SER A 490 5.53 -35.73 -17.56
N ALA A 491 5.27 -36.07 -16.29
CA ALA A 491 4.69 -37.35 -15.90
C ALA A 491 3.28 -37.57 -16.48
N LEU A 492 2.45 -36.53 -16.49
CA LEU A 492 1.09 -36.57 -17.05
C LEU A 492 1.12 -36.68 -18.58
N ARG A 493 2.01 -35.92 -19.25
CA ARG A 493 2.22 -35.95 -20.70
C ARG A 493 2.71 -37.28 -21.23
N SER A 494 3.55 -37.99 -20.48
CA SER A 494 4.06 -39.31 -20.87
C SER A 494 2.97 -40.38 -21.06
N GLN A 495 1.79 -40.19 -20.45
CA GLN A 495 0.63 -41.09 -20.55
C GLN A 495 -0.51 -40.52 -21.41
N GLY A 496 -0.28 -39.40 -22.11
CA GLY A 496 -1.26 -38.78 -23.01
C GLY A 496 -2.21 -37.77 -22.34
N GLY A 497 -1.98 -37.39 -21.09
CA GLY A 497 -2.65 -36.24 -20.46
C GLY A 497 -1.86 -34.94 -20.67
N GLN A 498 -2.38 -33.78 -20.25
CA GLN A 498 -1.63 -32.52 -20.30
C GLN A 498 -2.26 -31.44 -19.41
N ILE A 499 -1.45 -30.49 -18.94
CA ILE A 499 -1.96 -29.23 -18.42
C ILE A 499 -2.03 -28.21 -19.55
N GLN A 500 -3.23 -27.65 -19.76
CA GLN A 500 -3.49 -26.69 -20.81
C GLN A 500 -4.03 -25.38 -20.23
N HIS A 501 -3.57 -24.26 -20.78
CA HIS A 501 -4.20 -22.96 -20.54
C HIS A 501 -5.46 -22.83 -21.40
N SER A 502 -6.58 -22.46 -20.77
CA SER A 502 -7.92 -22.54 -21.38
C SER A 502 -8.20 -21.47 -22.44
N GLY A 503 -7.21 -20.66 -22.82
CA GLY A 503 -7.35 -19.60 -23.85
C GLY A 503 -8.13 -18.36 -23.40
N SER A 504 -8.48 -18.27 -22.12
CA SER A 504 -9.08 -17.09 -21.47
C SER A 504 -8.07 -15.94 -21.35
N GLN A 505 -8.51 -14.68 -21.25
CA GLN A 505 -7.61 -13.55 -20.94
C GLN A 505 -7.04 -13.62 -19.50
N SER A 506 -7.53 -14.53 -18.66
CA SER A 506 -6.98 -14.78 -17.33
C SER A 506 -5.75 -15.69 -17.37
N ALA A 507 -4.64 -15.21 -16.82
CA ALA A 507 -3.42 -16.02 -16.62
C ALA A 507 -3.59 -17.17 -15.60
N GLN A 508 -4.77 -17.35 -15.01
CA GLN A 508 -5.06 -18.37 -13.99
C GLN A 508 -5.98 -19.50 -14.49
N ASP A 509 -6.51 -19.42 -15.72
CA ASP A 509 -7.46 -20.43 -16.23
C ASP A 509 -6.73 -21.63 -16.83
N TYR A 510 -6.26 -22.55 -15.98
CA TYR A 510 -5.68 -23.82 -16.38
C TYR A 510 -6.66 -24.98 -16.21
N GLN A 511 -6.55 -25.97 -17.08
CA GLN A 511 -7.28 -27.23 -17.04
C GLN A 511 -6.33 -28.40 -17.23
N ALA A 512 -6.59 -29.50 -16.53
CA ALA A 512 -5.90 -30.77 -16.70
C ALA A 512 -6.74 -31.67 -17.60
N ILE A 513 -6.15 -32.17 -18.68
CA ILE A 513 -6.72 -33.21 -19.53
C ILE A 513 -6.13 -34.53 -19.04
N LEU A 514 -7.00 -35.44 -18.61
CA LEU A 514 -6.59 -36.68 -17.97
C LEU A 514 -6.29 -37.77 -19.02
N PRO A 515 -5.23 -38.59 -18.83
CA PRO A 515 -4.90 -39.70 -19.72
C PRO A 515 -5.91 -40.85 -19.62
N ALA A 516 -5.73 -41.89 -20.45
CA ALA A 516 -6.48 -43.14 -20.33
C ALA A 516 -6.20 -43.83 -18.98
N TYR A 517 -7.19 -44.52 -18.41
CA TYR A 517 -6.97 -45.31 -17.21
C TYR A 517 -6.20 -46.60 -17.54
N VAL A 518 -5.14 -46.90 -16.79
CA VAL A 518 -4.32 -48.11 -16.98
C VAL A 518 -4.67 -49.14 -15.90
N GLN A 519 -5.26 -50.25 -16.30
CA GLN A 519 -5.62 -51.33 -15.38
C GLN A 519 -4.37 -51.93 -14.72
N GLY A 520 -4.33 -51.96 -13.38
CA GLY A 520 -3.17 -52.41 -12.60
C GLY A 520 -2.02 -51.38 -12.49
N GLY A 521 -2.17 -50.19 -13.08
CA GLY A 521 -1.23 -49.08 -12.95
C GLY A 521 -1.51 -48.17 -11.74
N SER A 522 -0.56 -47.27 -11.43
CA SER A 522 -0.68 -46.31 -10.32
C SER A 522 -1.81 -45.28 -10.54
N ASN A 523 -2.03 -44.84 -11.79
CA ASN A 523 -3.03 -43.82 -12.18
C ASN A 523 -2.99 -42.49 -11.39
N ILE A 524 -1.89 -42.24 -10.67
CA ILE A 524 -1.64 -41.03 -9.88
C ILE A 524 -0.45 -40.29 -10.50
N TYR A 525 -0.64 -39.01 -10.84
CA TYR A 525 0.35 -38.16 -11.47
C TYR A 525 0.59 -36.92 -10.61
N LYS A 526 1.86 -36.64 -10.30
CA LYS A 526 2.27 -35.44 -9.57
C LYS A 526 2.77 -34.40 -10.57
N VAL A 527 2.14 -33.25 -10.55
CA VAL A 527 2.47 -32.11 -11.40
C VAL A 527 2.94 -30.97 -10.49
N THR A 528 3.96 -30.21 -10.89
CA THR A 528 4.35 -29.01 -10.13
C THR A 528 4.11 -27.72 -10.89
N ALA A 529 3.87 -26.62 -10.16
CA ALA A 529 3.68 -25.31 -10.74
C ALA A 529 4.45 -24.23 -9.98
N ARG A 530 4.87 -23.21 -10.74
CA ARG A 530 5.48 -21.99 -10.23
C ARG A 530 4.96 -20.78 -10.98
N ALA A 531 4.46 -19.78 -10.26
CA ALA A 531 3.99 -18.52 -10.81
C ALA A 531 5.13 -17.51 -10.95
N TYR A 532 5.02 -16.66 -11.96
CA TYR A 532 5.89 -15.51 -12.20
C TYR A 532 5.05 -14.25 -12.36
N ASP A 533 5.46 -13.14 -11.75
CA ASP A 533 4.84 -11.83 -11.96
C ASP A 533 5.50 -11.06 -13.10
N ARG A 534 4.93 -9.89 -13.43
CA ARG A 534 5.42 -9.02 -14.52
C ARG A 534 6.81 -8.41 -14.26
N ASN A 535 7.30 -8.47 -13.02
CA ASN A 535 8.63 -8.00 -12.64
C ASN A 535 9.65 -9.15 -12.55
N GLY A 536 9.24 -10.38 -12.90
CA GLY A 536 10.10 -11.56 -12.89
C GLY A 536 10.25 -12.24 -11.53
N ASN A 537 9.51 -11.83 -10.50
CA ASN A 537 9.52 -12.54 -9.22
C ASN A 537 8.85 -13.91 -9.38
N SER A 538 9.31 -14.90 -8.61
CA SER A 538 8.76 -16.26 -8.63
C SER A 538 8.08 -16.64 -7.32
N SER A 539 6.97 -17.36 -7.39
CA SER A 539 6.29 -17.92 -6.20
C SER A 539 7.06 -19.11 -5.60
N ASN A 540 6.52 -19.62 -4.48
CA ASN A 540 6.78 -20.98 -4.02
C ASN A 540 6.43 -22.03 -5.10
N ASN A 541 7.05 -23.21 -5.01
CA ASN A 541 6.69 -24.35 -5.84
C ASN A 541 5.48 -25.05 -5.20
N VAL A 542 4.43 -25.29 -5.97
CA VAL A 542 3.26 -26.07 -5.53
C VAL A 542 3.19 -27.40 -6.28
N GLN A 543 2.61 -28.40 -5.65
CA GLN A 543 2.36 -29.71 -6.24
C GLN A 543 0.85 -29.93 -6.33
N LEU A 544 0.41 -30.44 -7.48
CA LEU A 544 -0.94 -30.91 -7.76
C LEU A 544 -0.88 -32.42 -7.97
N THR A 545 -1.71 -33.18 -7.25
CA THR A 545 -1.90 -34.60 -7.51
C THR A 545 -3.12 -34.81 -8.40
N ILE A 546 -2.96 -35.58 -9.47
CA ILE A 546 -4.03 -35.94 -10.40
C ILE A 546 -4.25 -37.44 -10.33
N THR A 547 -5.45 -37.88 -9.99
CA THR A 547 -5.88 -39.28 -9.98
C THR A 547 -6.86 -39.53 -11.11
N VAL A 548 -6.58 -40.54 -11.94
CA VAL A 548 -7.44 -40.94 -13.06
C VAL A 548 -8.30 -42.14 -12.67
N LEU A 549 -9.58 -42.05 -12.95
CA LEU A 549 -10.60 -43.06 -12.66
C LEU A 549 -11.12 -43.72 -13.98
N PRO A 550 -11.50 -45.00 -13.98
CA PRO A 550 -12.05 -45.67 -15.17
C PRO A 550 -13.45 -45.14 -15.54
N ASN A 551 -13.82 -45.20 -16.84
CA ASN A 551 -15.17 -44.84 -17.29
C ASN A 551 -16.26 -45.73 -16.66
N GLY A 552 -17.33 -45.11 -16.15
CA GLY A 552 -18.44 -45.79 -15.48
C GLY A 552 -18.54 -45.49 -13.97
N GLN A 553 -17.55 -44.82 -13.40
CA GLN A 553 -17.65 -44.18 -12.08
C GLN A 553 -18.08 -42.72 -12.28
N VAL A 554 -19.39 -42.45 -12.27
CA VAL A 554 -19.90 -41.09 -11.99
C VAL A 554 -19.32 -40.70 -10.63
N VAL A 555 -18.77 -39.49 -10.48
CA VAL A 555 -18.17 -39.04 -9.21
C VAL A 555 -19.27 -38.97 -8.16
N ASP A 556 -19.36 -40.05 -7.41
CA ASP A 556 -20.13 -40.21 -6.20
C ASP A 556 -19.54 -39.28 -5.13
N GLN A 557 -20.01 -38.03 -5.02
CA GLN A 557 -19.63 -37.19 -3.87
C GLN A 557 -20.59 -37.43 -2.70
N VAL A 558 -20.18 -38.26 -1.74
CA VAL A 558 -20.73 -38.24 -0.37
C VAL A 558 -20.07 -37.10 0.40
N GLY A 559 -20.74 -35.97 0.52
CA GLY A 559 -20.22 -34.77 1.17
C GLY A 559 -21.03 -34.33 2.39
N VAL A 560 -20.38 -33.70 3.37
CA VAL A 560 -21.07 -32.90 4.38
C VAL A 560 -21.69 -31.70 3.67
N THR A 561 -23.02 -31.66 3.63
CA THR A 561 -23.82 -30.60 2.98
C THR A 561 -24.26 -29.49 3.92
N ASP A 562 -24.29 -29.77 5.22
CA ASP A 562 -24.62 -28.80 6.26
C ASP A 562 -23.88 -29.15 7.55
N PHE A 563 -23.45 -28.14 8.30
CA PHE A 563 -22.75 -28.32 9.58
C PHE A 563 -23.08 -27.19 10.55
N THR A 564 -23.89 -27.51 11.57
CA THR A 564 -24.49 -26.51 12.46
C THR A 564 -24.23 -26.84 13.93
N ALA A 565 -24.22 -25.81 14.77
CA ALA A 565 -24.21 -25.93 16.23
C ALA A 565 -25.61 -25.67 16.79
N ASP A 566 -25.98 -26.35 17.88
CA ASP A 566 -27.25 -26.16 18.58
C ASP A 566 -27.36 -24.82 19.31
N LYS A 567 -26.23 -24.24 19.73
CA LYS A 567 -26.15 -22.90 20.35
C LYS A 567 -24.89 -22.14 19.96
N THR A 568 -24.95 -20.81 20.08
CA THR A 568 -23.84 -19.90 19.71
C THR A 568 -22.83 -19.68 20.82
N SER A 569 -23.20 -20.00 22.07
CA SER A 569 -22.31 -19.87 23.22
C SER A 569 -22.61 -20.87 24.33
N ALA A 570 -21.61 -21.12 25.18
CA ALA A 570 -21.66 -21.98 26.35
C ALA A 570 -20.79 -21.43 27.48
N LYS A 571 -21.00 -21.91 28.70
CA LYS A 571 -20.14 -21.57 29.83
C LYS A 571 -18.77 -22.25 29.71
N ALA A 572 -17.70 -21.52 29.98
CA ALA A 572 -16.33 -22.03 29.95
C ALA A 572 -15.95 -22.79 31.24
N ASP A 573 -16.69 -23.85 31.60
CA ASP A 573 -16.50 -24.59 32.87
C ASP A 573 -16.15 -26.08 32.71
N ASN A 574 -15.82 -26.52 31.49
CA ASN A 574 -15.62 -27.94 31.13
C ASN A 574 -16.85 -28.85 31.37
N VAL A 575 -18.02 -28.29 31.67
CA VAL A 575 -19.27 -29.03 31.91
C VAL A 575 -20.29 -28.70 30.84
N ASP A 576 -20.52 -27.41 30.56
CA ASP A 576 -21.48 -26.99 29.54
C ASP A 576 -20.98 -27.33 28.13
N THR A 577 -21.82 -27.99 27.33
CA THR A 577 -21.45 -28.53 26.01
C THR A 577 -22.25 -27.90 24.88
N ILE A 578 -21.62 -27.67 23.74
CA ILE A 578 -22.25 -27.33 22.45
C ILE A 578 -22.30 -28.58 21.58
N THR A 579 -23.44 -28.89 20.97
CA THR A 579 -23.60 -30.04 20.07
C THR A 579 -23.55 -29.59 18.62
N TYR A 580 -22.61 -30.13 17.87
CA TYR A 580 -22.53 -29.96 16.42
C TYR A 580 -23.22 -31.12 15.70
N THR A 581 -23.90 -30.81 14.58
CA THR A 581 -24.56 -31.78 13.69
C THR A 581 -24.08 -31.59 12.25
N ALA A 582 -23.41 -32.60 11.69
CA ALA A 582 -23.02 -32.67 10.28
C ALA A 582 -24.03 -33.50 9.49
N THR A 583 -24.55 -32.97 8.39
CA THR A 583 -25.50 -33.66 7.50
C THR A 583 -24.80 -34.10 6.22
N VAL A 584 -24.72 -35.40 5.99
CA VAL A 584 -24.06 -36.00 4.83
C VAL A 584 -25.09 -36.42 3.79
N LYS A 585 -24.91 -35.96 2.55
CA LYS A 585 -25.74 -36.36 1.41
C LYS A 585 -24.87 -36.78 0.23
N LYS A 586 -25.42 -37.69 -0.57
CA LYS A 586 -24.91 -38.12 -1.87
C LYS A 586 -26.00 -37.88 -2.90
N ASN A 587 -25.74 -37.04 -3.89
CA ASN A 587 -26.73 -36.66 -4.93
C ASN A 587 -28.07 -36.18 -4.33
N GLY A 588 -28.02 -35.44 -3.21
CA GLY A 588 -29.21 -34.94 -2.50
C GLY A 588 -29.87 -35.93 -1.53
N VAL A 589 -29.45 -37.20 -1.50
CA VAL A 589 -29.99 -38.25 -0.63
C VAL A 589 -29.12 -38.43 0.62
N ALA A 590 -29.74 -38.46 1.80
CA ALA A 590 -29.05 -38.67 3.07
C ALA A 590 -28.30 -40.01 3.12
N GLN A 591 -27.09 -40.02 3.67
CA GLN A 591 -26.24 -41.22 3.72
C GLN A 591 -26.07 -41.71 5.15
N ALA A 592 -26.56 -42.92 5.45
CA ALA A 592 -26.38 -43.56 6.75
C ALA A 592 -25.01 -44.24 6.88
N ASN A 593 -24.50 -44.35 8.12
CA ASN A 593 -23.23 -44.98 8.47
C ASN A 593 -21.98 -44.38 7.79
N ALA A 594 -22.07 -43.18 7.21
CA ALA A 594 -20.94 -42.47 6.64
C ALA A 594 -20.02 -41.94 7.76
N PRO A 595 -18.70 -42.20 7.71
CA PRO A 595 -17.76 -41.69 8.70
C PRO A 595 -17.50 -40.20 8.50
N VAL A 596 -17.68 -39.42 9.55
CA VAL A 596 -17.38 -37.98 9.60
C VAL A 596 -16.31 -37.73 10.65
N THR A 597 -15.20 -37.12 10.25
CA THR A 597 -14.14 -36.64 11.14
C THR A 597 -14.38 -35.18 11.51
N PHE A 598 -14.17 -34.84 12.78
CA PHE A 598 -14.31 -33.48 13.30
C PHE A 598 -12.98 -32.96 13.81
N SER A 599 -12.68 -31.69 13.54
CA SER A 599 -11.43 -31.05 13.94
C SER A 599 -11.68 -29.62 14.44
N ILE A 600 -10.92 -29.20 15.45
CA ILE A 600 -10.90 -27.80 15.88
C ILE A 600 -9.97 -27.03 14.93
N VAL A 601 -10.53 -26.04 14.22
CA VAL A 601 -9.82 -25.18 13.28
C VAL A 601 -9.07 -24.06 14.00
N SER A 602 -9.70 -23.51 15.03
CA SER A 602 -9.13 -22.44 15.86
C SER A 602 -9.79 -22.41 17.24
N GLY A 603 -9.05 -21.94 18.24
CA GLY A 603 -9.51 -21.80 19.62
C GLY A 603 -9.14 -23.00 20.50
N THR A 604 -9.38 -22.86 21.80
CA THR A 604 -9.04 -23.88 22.81
C THR A 604 -10.32 -24.51 23.33
N ALA A 605 -10.54 -25.78 22.99
CA ALA A 605 -11.67 -26.59 23.43
C ALA A 605 -11.37 -28.09 23.27
N THR A 606 -12.27 -28.94 23.73
CA THR A 606 -12.19 -30.40 23.62
C THR A 606 -13.43 -30.95 22.95
N LEU A 607 -13.23 -31.75 21.89
CA LEU A 607 -14.30 -32.53 21.26
C LEU A 607 -14.59 -33.80 22.09
N GLY A 608 -15.86 -34.21 22.14
CA GLY A 608 -16.26 -35.47 22.78
C GLY A 608 -15.76 -36.70 22.02
N ALA A 609 -15.56 -36.57 20.70
CA ALA A 609 -14.94 -37.57 19.84
C ALA A 609 -14.37 -36.89 18.58
N ASN A 610 -13.31 -37.45 17.98
CA ASN A 610 -12.73 -36.92 16.73
C ASN A 610 -13.44 -37.44 15.48
N SER A 611 -14.39 -38.36 15.63
CA SER A 611 -15.20 -38.88 14.53
C SER A 611 -16.53 -39.45 15.03
N ALA A 612 -17.55 -39.41 14.19
CA ALA A 612 -18.81 -40.12 14.38
C ALA A 612 -19.32 -40.67 13.04
N LYS A 613 -20.21 -41.68 13.11
CA LYS A 613 -20.93 -42.15 11.92
C LYS A 613 -22.29 -41.46 11.83
N THR A 614 -22.76 -41.25 10.61
CA THR A 614 -24.11 -40.72 10.39
C THR A 614 -25.20 -41.73 10.74
N ASP A 615 -26.32 -41.24 11.26
CA ASP A 615 -27.54 -42.01 11.51
C ASP A 615 -28.34 -42.29 10.22
N GLY A 616 -29.52 -42.91 10.35
CA GLY A 616 -30.43 -43.19 9.22
C GLY A 616 -30.91 -41.94 8.45
N ASN A 617 -30.77 -40.74 9.03
CA ASN A 617 -31.12 -39.47 8.40
C ASN A 617 -29.88 -38.74 7.84
N GLY A 618 -28.72 -39.40 7.83
CA GLY A 618 -27.46 -38.83 7.36
C GLY A 618 -26.82 -37.83 8.32
N LYS A 619 -27.16 -37.86 9.62
CA LYS A 619 -26.64 -36.92 10.61
C LYS A 619 -25.59 -37.54 11.52
N ALA A 620 -24.42 -36.92 11.61
CA ALA A 620 -23.38 -37.25 12.57
C ALA A 620 -23.24 -36.12 13.60
N THR A 621 -23.17 -36.46 14.88
CA THR A 621 -23.13 -35.46 15.97
C THR A 621 -21.84 -35.56 16.78
N VAL A 622 -21.39 -34.42 17.31
CA VAL A 622 -20.24 -34.34 18.23
C VAL A 622 -20.45 -33.21 19.23
N THR A 623 -20.06 -33.42 20.49
CA THR A 623 -20.10 -32.38 21.52
C THR A 623 -18.77 -31.64 21.61
N LEU A 624 -18.80 -30.36 21.95
CA LEU A 624 -17.65 -29.50 22.20
C LEU A 624 -17.77 -28.86 23.59
N LYS A 625 -16.70 -28.87 24.40
CA LYS A 625 -16.63 -28.21 25.71
C LYS A 625 -15.31 -27.46 25.88
N SER A 626 -15.29 -26.45 26.75
CA SER A 626 -14.06 -25.74 27.10
C SER A 626 -14.09 -25.26 28.55
N GLY A 627 -12.91 -25.17 29.17
CA GLY A 627 -12.70 -24.51 30.47
C GLY A 627 -12.07 -23.12 30.34
N THR A 628 -11.75 -22.70 29.11
CA THR A 628 -11.13 -21.41 28.83
C THR A 628 -12.07 -20.55 28.00
N PRO A 629 -12.41 -19.33 28.44
CA PRO A 629 -13.16 -18.39 27.62
C PRO A 629 -12.47 -18.12 26.27
N GLY A 630 -13.24 -18.06 25.19
CA GLY A 630 -12.70 -17.84 23.85
C GLY A 630 -13.64 -18.31 22.74
N GLN A 631 -13.33 -17.87 21.52
CA GLN A 631 -14.07 -18.26 20.32
C GLN A 631 -13.45 -19.51 19.69
N VAL A 632 -14.29 -20.45 19.25
CA VAL A 632 -13.89 -21.73 18.68
C VAL A 632 -14.58 -21.96 17.33
N VAL A 633 -13.83 -22.50 16.37
CA VAL A 633 -14.35 -22.95 15.08
C VAL A 633 -14.06 -24.43 14.93
N VAL A 634 -15.07 -25.20 14.56
CA VAL A 634 -14.98 -26.64 14.31
C VAL A 634 -15.25 -26.89 12.83
N SER A 635 -14.62 -27.92 12.28
CA SER A 635 -14.88 -28.41 10.93
C SER A 635 -15.27 -29.88 10.92
N ALA A 636 -16.00 -30.28 9.87
CA ALA A 636 -16.44 -31.65 9.62
C ALA A 636 -16.05 -32.10 8.22
N LYS A 637 -15.64 -33.37 8.08
CA LYS A 637 -15.15 -33.91 6.81
C LYS A 637 -15.49 -35.40 6.69
N THR A 638 -15.98 -35.83 5.52
CA THR A 638 -16.03 -37.26 5.15
C THR A 638 -14.74 -37.67 4.45
N GLY A 639 -14.44 -38.98 4.40
CA GLY A 639 -13.26 -39.48 3.70
C GLY A 639 -13.20 -39.11 2.21
N GLU A 640 -14.35 -38.85 1.59
CA GLU A 640 -14.48 -38.47 0.17
C GLU A 640 -14.34 -36.96 -0.09
N MET A 641 -14.42 -36.13 0.96
CA MET A 641 -14.20 -34.68 0.83
C MET A 641 -12.71 -34.39 0.73
N THR A 642 -12.33 -33.41 -0.11
CA THR A 642 -10.95 -32.90 -0.16
C THR A 642 -10.72 -31.85 0.92
N SER A 643 -11.68 -30.94 1.12
CA SER A 643 -11.65 -29.89 2.14
C SER A 643 -12.74 -30.10 3.19
N PRO A 644 -12.46 -29.85 4.49
CA PRO A 644 -13.47 -29.91 5.52
C PRO A 644 -14.46 -28.72 5.41
N LEU A 645 -15.70 -28.91 5.85
CA LEU A 645 -16.68 -27.84 5.99
C LEU A 645 -16.60 -27.24 7.40
N ASN A 646 -16.39 -25.93 7.50
CA ASN A 646 -16.37 -25.22 8.78
C ASN A 646 -17.79 -24.85 9.21
N ALA A 647 -18.11 -25.03 10.49
CA ALA A 647 -19.33 -24.47 11.07
C ALA A 647 -19.12 -22.99 11.45
N SER A 648 -20.23 -22.31 11.72
CA SER A 648 -20.21 -21.00 12.39
C SER A 648 -19.43 -21.08 13.71
N ALA A 649 -18.68 -20.02 14.00
CA ALA A 649 -17.94 -19.91 15.25
C ALA A 649 -18.89 -19.88 16.46
N VAL A 650 -18.47 -20.51 17.54
CA VAL A 650 -19.15 -20.50 18.84
C VAL A 650 -18.25 -19.90 19.91
N ILE A 651 -18.85 -19.43 21.02
CA ILE A 651 -18.13 -18.66 22.03
C ILE A 651 -18.28 -19.33 23.40
N PHE A 652 -17.16 -19.71 24.03
CA PHE A 652 -17.13 -20.07 25.44
C PHE A 652 -16.89 -18.80 26.26
N VAL A 653 -17.73 -18.56 27.27
CA VAL A 653 -17.69 -17.33 28.06
C VAL A 653 -17.58 -17.62 29.56
N ASP A 654 -16.94 -16.72 30.29
CA ASP A 654 -17.16 -16.59 31.72
C ASP A 654 -18.46 -15.81 31.93
N GLN A 655 -19.51 -16.50 32.34
CA GLN A 655 -20.82 -15.89 32.53
C GLN A 655 -20.87 -14.98 33.76
N THR A 656 -19.93 -15.08 34.71
CA THR A 656 -19.89 -14.17 35.87
C THR A 656 -19.46 -12.75 35.49
N GLN A 657 -18.86 -12.60 34.30
CA GLN A 657 -18.45 -11.33 33.73
C GLN A 657 -19.31 -10.96 32.52
N ALA A 658 -19.28 -9.68 32.15
CA ALA A 658 -19.95 -9.20 30.94
C ALA A 658 -19.25 -9.77 29.70
N SER A 659 -19.95 -10.61 28.95
CA SER A 659 -19.38 -11.37 27.83
C SER A 659 -20.27 -11.33 26.59
N ILE A 660 -19.65 -11.28 25.40
CA ILE A 660 -20.35 -11.41 24.13
C ILE A 660 -20.73 -12.88 23.93
N THR A 661 -22.01 -13.16 23.74
CA THR A 661 -22.57 -14.51 23.57
C THR A 661 -23.05 -14.78 22.13
N GLU A 662 -23.12 -13.72 21.33
CA GLU A 662 -23.56 -13.75 19.95
C GLU A 662 -22.96 -12.58 19.18
N ILE A 663 -22.50 -12.82 17.95
CA ILE A 663 -22.14 -11.79 16.97
C ILE A 663 -22.61 -12.26 15.59
N LYS A 664 -23.41 -11.44 14.91
CA LYS A 664 -23.99 -11.76 13.60
C LYS A 664 -23.87 -10.59 12.65
N ALA A 665 -23.70 -10.90 11.37
CA ALA A 665 -23.93 -9.99 10.27
C ALA A 665 -25.28 -10.34 9.62
N ASP A 666 -26.05 -9.34 9.21
CA ASP A 666 -27.33 -9.53 8.50
C ASP A 666 -27.15 -10.08 7.08
N LYS A 667 -26.03 -9.76 6.44
CA LYS A 667 -25.58 -10.28 5.13
C LYS A 667 -24.06 -10.39 5.08
N THR A 668 -23.56 -11.22 4.16
CA THR A 668 -22.12 -11.49 3.99
C THR A 668 -21.50 -10.79 2.79
N THR A 669 -22.33 -10.14 1.96
CA THR A 669 -21.88 -9.38 0.80
C THR A 669 -22.57 -8.03 0.73
N ALA A 670 -21.88 -7.01 0.23
CA ALA A 670 -22.43 -5.68 0.00
C ALA A 670 -21.71 -4.97 -1.17
N LYS A 671 -22.30 -3.89 -1.67
CA LYS A 671 -21.69 -3.04 -2.70
C LYS A 671 -20.65 -2.10 -2.08
N ALA A 672 -19.53 -1.95 -2.77
CA ALA A 672 -18.49 -0.98 -2.46
C ALA A 672 -18.87 0.44 -2.94
N ASP A 673 -20.06 0.93 -2.60
CA ASP A 673 -20.58 2.25 -3.02
C ASP A 673 -20.62 3.28 -1.88
N GLY A 674 -20.15 2.92 -0.69
CA GLY A 674 -20.18 3.75 0.52
C GLY A 674 -21.55 3.84 1.20
N SER A 675 -22.58 3.20 0.66
CA SER A 675 -23.97 3.29 1.15
C SER A 675 -24.59 1.93 1.50
N ASP A 676 -24.26 0.87 0.77
CA ASP A 676 -24.77 -0.49 1.05
C ASP A 676 -24.11 -1.03 2.32
N ALA A 677 -24.86 -1.01 3.41
CA ALA A 677 -24.34 -1.27 4.75
C ALA A 677 -24.61 -2.69 5.21
N ILE A 678 -23.62 -3.31 5.84
CA ILE A 678 -23.76 -4.58 6.58
C ILE A 678 -23.97 -4.26 8.05
N THR A 679 -25.05 -4.79 8.64
CA THR A 679 -25.39 -4.56 10.04
C THR A 679 -24.83 -5.69 10.90
N TYR A 680 -23.95 -5.33 11.82
CA TYR A 680 -23.45 -6.22 12.86
C TYR A 680 -24.27 -6.07 14.13
N THR A 681 -24.77 -7.18 14.66
CA THR A 681 -25.51 -7.24 15.93
C THR A 681 -24.76 -8.14 16.90
N VAL A 682 -24.44 -7.62 18.08
CA VAL A 682 -23.84 -8.38 19.19
C VAL A 682 -24.81 -8.50 20.35
N LYS A 683 -24.73 -9.59 21.11
CA LYS A 683 -25.48 -9.78 22.37
C LYS A 683 -24.52 -9.95 23.53
N VAL A 684 -24.69 -9.13 24.57
CA VAL A 684 -23.91 -9.19 25.81
C VAL A 684 -24.77 -9.73 26.94
N MET A 685 -24.22 -10.69 27.66
CA MET A 685 -24.86 -11.33 28.81
C MET A 685 -23.91 -11.28 30.02
N LYS A 686 -24.50 -11.27 31.22
CA LYS A 686 -23.83 -11.44 32.51
C LYS A 686 -24.78 -12.17 33.46
N ASP A 687 -24.28 -13.16 34.18
CA ASP A 687 -25.02 -14.02 35.12
C ASP A 687 -26.28 -14.64 34.48
N GLY A 688 -26.16 -15.06 33.21
CA GLY A 688 -27.27 -15.62 32.44
C GLY A 688 -28.36 -14.62 32.02
N LYS A 689 -28.18 -13.32 32.27
CA LYS A 689 -29.14 -12.25 31.92
C LYS A 689 -28.54 -11.26 30.91
N PRO A 690 -29.37 -10.65 30.03
CA PRO A 690 -28.89 -9.59 29.15
C PRO A 690 -28.38 -8.39 29.94
N LEU A 691 -27.24 -7.84 29.54
CA LEU A 691 -26.64 -6.70 30.21
C LEU A 691 -26.85 -5.41 29.41
N SER A 692 -27.61 -4.47 29.96
CA SER A 692 -27.90 -3.18 29.33
C SER A 692 -26.84 -2.11 29.61
N SER A 693 -26.73 -1.13 28.71
CA SER A 693 -25.83 0.03 28.81
C SER A 693 -24.34 -0.31 28.92
N GLN A 694 -23.95 -1.53 28.53
CA GLN A 694 -22.57 -1.98 28.47
C GLN A 694 -21.90 -1.48 27.21
N ASP A 695 -20.70 -0.90 27.33
CA ASP A 695 -19.90 -0.47 26.18
C ASP A 695 -19.29 -1.67 25.45
N VAL A 696 -19.53 -1.73 24.14
CA VAL A 696 -18.92 -2.67 23.21
C VAL A 696 -18.12 -1.91 22.16
N THR A 697 -16.82 -2.19 22.09
CA THR A 697 -15.92 -1.62 21.08
C THR A 697 -15.88 -2.52 19.86
N PHE A 698 -16.05 -1.93 18.68
CA PHE A 698 -15.96 -2.60 17.38
C PHE A 698 -14.70 -2.16 16.65
N THR A 699 -14.07 -3.11 15.98
CA THR A 699 -12.91 -2.89 15.12
C THR A 699 -13.13 -3.60 13.80
N THR A 700 -12.53 -3.09 12.73
CA THR A 700 -12.62 -3.69 11.40
C THR A 700 -11.23 -3.70 10.74
N THR A 701 -10.95 -4.72 9.94
CA THR A 701 -9.74 -4.76 9.10
C THR A 701 -9.86 -3.89 7.86
N PHE A 702 -11.08 -3.59 7.42
CA PHE A 702 -11.38 -2.90 6.16
C PHE A 702 -12.77 -2.24 6.17
N GLY A 703 -12.92 -1.10 5.50
CA GLY A 703 -14.18 -0.34 5.46
C GLY A 703 -14.37 0.59 6.67
N THR A 704 -15.55 1.21 6.74
CA THR A 704 -15.90 2.25 7.73
C THR A 704 -17.06 1.79 8.59
N LEU A 705 -16.84 1.72 9.90
CA LEU A 705 -17.89 1.47 10.89
C LEU A 705 -18.66 2.76 11.18
N SER A 706 -19.97 2.68 11.38
CA SER A 706 -20.78 3.84 11.80
C SER A 706 -20.38 4.38 13.16
N LYS A 707 -19.92 3.51 14.07
CA LYS A 707 -19.35 3.85 15.37
C LYS A 707 -18.26 2.85 15.76
N SER A 708 -17.24 3.31 16.45
CA SER A 708 -16.19 2.46 17.04
C SER A 708 -16.60 1.89 18.40
N THR A 709 -17.60 2.45 19.07
CA THR A 709 -18.16 1.94 20.33
C THR A 709 -19.65 2.21 20.37
N GLU A 710 -20.42 1.23 20.87
CA GLU A 710 -21.87 1.31 21.03
C GLU A 710 -22.30 0.69 22.35
N LYS A 711 -23.35 1.24 22.97
CA LYS A 711 -23.92 0.69 24.21
C LYS A 711 -24.98 -0.35 23.91
N THR A 712 -25.06 -1.38 24.73
CA THR A 712 -26.13 -2.36 24.66
C THR A 712 -27.49 -1.79 25.08
N ASP A 713 -28.56 -2.22 24.43
CA ASP A 713 -29.94 -1.91 24.80
C ASP A 713 -30.43 -2.73 26.02
N THR A 714 -31.70 -2.57 26.39
CA THR A 714 -32.32 -3.30 27.52
C THR A 714 -32.35 -4.82 27.33
N ASN A 715 -32.22 -5.31 26.09
CA ASN A 715 -32.15 -6.72 25.73
C ASN A 715 -30.71 -7.20 25.52
N GLY A 716 -29.72 -6.37 25.87
CA GLY A 716 -28.29 -6.69 25.77
C GLY A 716 -27.72 -6.60 24.36
N TYR A 717 -28.42 -5.99 23.39
CA TYR A 717 -27.95 -5.90 22.01
C TYR A 717 -27.25 -4.58 21.72
N ALA A 718 -26.12 -4.63 21.02
CA ALA A 718 -25.50 -3.46 20.40
C ALA A 718 -25.40 -3.67 18.88
N LYS A 719 -25.60 -2.60 18.10
CA LYS A 719 -25.64 -2.67 16.64
C LYS A 719 -24.76 -1.59 16.02
N VAL A 720 -23.95 -1.98 15.05
CA VAL A 720 -23.17 -1.07 14.21
C VAL A 720 -23.31 -1.47 12.75
N THR A 721 -23.08 -0.52 11.86
CA THR A 721 -23.09 -0.78 10.42
C THR A 721 -21.69 -0.60 9.85
N LEU A 722 -21.37 -1.37 8.81
CA LEU A 722 -20.11 -1.28 8.07
C LEU A 722 -20.42 -0.97 6.60
N THR A 723 -19.76 0.05 6.05
CA THR A 723 -19.78 0.39 4.62
C THR A 723 -18.37 0.41 4.04
N SER A 724 -18.23 0.40 2.72
CA SER A 724 -16.95 0.59 2.05
C SER A 724 -17.13 1.27 0.70
N THR A 725 -16.16 2.09 0.29
CA THR A 725 -16.04 2.66 -1.07
C THR A 725 -15.08 1.88 -1.96
N ALA A 726 -14.38 0.89 -1.40
CA ALA A 726 -13.46 0.01 -2.10
C ALA A 726 -13.90 -1.45 -1.97
N PRO A 727 -13.69 -2.29 -2.99
CA PRO A 727 -13.97 -3.71 -2.89
C PRO A 727 -12.93 -4.41 -2.01
N GLY A 728 -13.33 -5.48 -1.34
CA GLY A 728 -12.44 -6.27 -0.49
C GLY A 728 -13.15 -6.98 0.65
N LYS A 729 -12.42 -7.92 1.25
CA LYS A 729 -12.87 -8.67 2.43
C LYS A 729 -12.67 -7.85 3.69
N SER A 730 -13.64 -7.93 4.60
CA SER A 730 -13.61 -7.25 5.87
C SER A 730 -13.96 -8.21 7.00
N LEU A 731 -13.19 -8.13 8.09
CA LEU A 731 -13.42 -8.85 9.32
C LEU A 731 -13.70 -7.86 10.44
N VAL A 732 -14.94 -7.85 10.93
CA VAL A 732 -15.32 -7.09 12.12
C VAL A 732 -15.05 -7.93 13.36
N SER A 733 -14.51 -7.30 14.39
CA SER A 733 -14.36 -7.88 15.73
C SER A 733 -14.98 -6.96 16.78
N ALA A 734 -15.54 -7.54 17.82
CA ALA A 734 -16.16 -6.83 18.92
C ALA A 734 -15.59 -7.29 20.26
N ARG A 735 -15.48 -6.34 21.21
CA ARG A 735 -14.95 -6.56 22.55
C ARG A 735 -15.76 -5.76 23.56
N VAL A 736 -16.14 -6.39 24.67
CA VAL A 736 -16.75 -5.70 25.82
C VAL A 736 -15.66 -4.90 26.54
N SER A 737 -15.95 -3.64 26.88
CA SER A 737 -15.02 -2.79 27.62
C SER A 737 -14.59 -3.45 28.93
N GLY A 738 -13.27 -3.61 29.14
CA GLY A 738 -12.68 -4.30 30.30
C GLY A 738 -12.44 -5.81 30.16
N SER A 739 -13.03 -6.49 29.16
CA SER A 739 -12.69 -7.89 28.83
C SER A 739 -11.48 -7.95 27.92
N GLU A 740 -10.59 -8.95 27.97
CA GLU A 740 -9.50 -9.12 26.99
C GLU A 740 -9.91 -9.93 25.74
N ILE A 741 -11.11 -10.50 25.75
CA ILE A 741 -11.57 -11.42 24.71
C ILE A 741 -12.13 -10.60 23.54
N ASN A 742 -11.47 -10.71 22.39
CA ASN A 742 -11.94 -10.13 21.14
C ASN A 742 -12.70 -11.20 20.32
N VAL A 743 -13.97 -10.98 20.05
CA VAL A 743 -14.83 -11.93 19.33
C VAL A 743 -14.96 -11.51 17.87
N LYS A 744 -14.61 -12.41 16.95
CA LYS A 744 -14.66 -12.15 15.50
C LYS A 744 -16.05 -12.45 14.95
N ALA A 745 -16.57 -11.55 14.12
CA ALA A 745 -17.78 -11.77 13.35
C ALA A 745 -17.49 -12.70 12.14
N PRO A 746 -18.54 -13.19 11.44
CA PRO A 746 -18.35 -13.75 10.10
C PRO A 746 -17.63 -12.75 9.18
N GLU A 747 -16.70 -13.24 8.36
CA GLU A 747 -16.06 -12.43 7.32
C GLU A 747 -17.10 -12.03 6.26
N VAL A 748 -17.01 -10.79 5.78
CA VAL A 748 -17.89 -10.25 4.73
C VAL A 748 -17.07 -9.67 3.59
N GLU A 749 -17.69 -9.52 2.42
CA GLU A 749 -17.00 -9.03 1.22
C GLU A 749 -17.77 -7.89 0.53
N PHE A 750 -17.05 -6.83 0.20
CA PHE A 750 -17.57 -5.72 -0.60
C PHE A 750 -17.16 -5.91 -2.07
N PHE A 751 -18.14 -5.86 -2.98
CA PHE A 751 -17.91 -5.97 -4.42
C PHE A 751 -18.14 -4.63 -5.12
N ILE A 752 -17.39 -4.38 -6.21
CA ILE A 752 -17.61 -3.20 -7.06
C ILE A 752 -19.08 -3.19 -7.51
N PRO A 753 -19.75 -2.02 -7.57
CA PRO A 753 -21.11 -1.94 -8.10
C PRO A 753 -21.21 -2.52 -9.52
N LEU A 754 -22.17 -3.43 -9.73
CA LEU A 754 -22.43 -4.02 -11.03
C LEU A 754 -22.94 -2.95 -12.00
N ALA A 755 -22.31 -2.86 -13.16
CA ALA A 755 -22.65 -1.92 -14.22
C ALA A 755 -22.57 -2.56 -15.61
N ILE A 756 -23.39 -2.09 -16.54
CA ILE A 756 -23.27 -2.37 -17.98
C ILE A 756 -22.65 -1.13 -18.63
N ASP A 757 -21.61 -1.33 -19.44
CA ASP A 757 -20.98 -0.27 -20.23
C ASP A 757 -21.87 0.11 -21.43
N ASP A 758 -22.83 1.00 -21.18
CA ASP A 758 -23.83 1.43 -22.15
C ASP A 758 -23.27 2.34 -23.27
N GLY A 759 -22.09 2.92 -23.05
CA GLY A 759 -21.36 3.77 -23.98
C GLY A 759 -20.53 3.00 -25.00
N ASN A 760 -20.19 1.74 -24.72
CA ASN A 760 -19.29 0.91 -25.54
C ASN A 760 -19.93 -0.41 -25.98
N VAL A 761 -21.19 -0.37 -26.43
CA VAL A 761 -21.85 -1.53 -27.04
C VAL A 761 -21.09 -1.90 -28.31
N GLU A 762 -20.58 -3.13 -28.38
CA GLU A 762 -19.76 -3.62 -29.48
C GLU A 762 -20.63 -4.25 -30.57
N ILE A 763 -20.52 -3.78 -31.81
CA ILE A 763 -21.20 -4.39 -32.95
C ILE A 763 -20.40 -5.60 -33.42
N VAL A 764 -20.98 -6.80 -33.36
CA VAL A 764 -20.23 -8.07 -33.60
C VAL A 764 -19.62 -8.12 -35.00
N GLY A 765 -20.30 -7.60 -36.03
CA GLY A 765 -19.82 -7.67 -37.40
C GLY A 765 -18.60 -6.80 -37.70
N THR A 766 -18.41 -5.70 -36.96
CA THR A 766 -17.38 -4.69 -37.21
C THR A 766 -16.37 -4.53 -36.07
N GLY A 767 -16.72 -4.93 -34.84
CA GLY A 767 -15.96 -4.65 -33.63
C GLY A 767 -16.03 -3.21 -33.14
N ILE A 768 -16.80 -2.35 -33.81
CA ILE A 768 -16.95 -0.93 -33.43
C ILE A 768 -17.72 -0.84 -32.11
N LYS A 769 -17.25 0.03 -31.22
CA LYS A 769 -17.85 0.29 -29.91
C LYS A 769 -18.50 1.67 -29.89
N GLY A 770 -19.70 1.75 -29.34
CA GLY A 770 -20.41 3.01 -29.20
C GLY A 770 -21.84 2.80 -28.70
N LYS A 771 -22.71 3.79 -28.96
CA LYS A 771 -24.14 3.64 -28.73
C LYS A 771 -24.76 2.68 -29.74
N LEU A 772 -25.78 1.94 -29.31
CA LEU A 772 -26.57 1.07 -30.19
C LEU A 772 -27.14 1.87 -31.39
N PRO A 773 -26.94 1.42 -32.64
CA PRO A 773 -27.53 2.04 -33.81
C PRO A 773 -29.05 2.16 -33.71
N THR A 774 -29.60 3.27 -34.22
CA THR A 774 -31.06 3.48 -34.31
C THR A 774 -31.69 2.87 -35.57
N VAL A 775 -30.88 2.32 -36.46
CA VAL A 775 -31.30 1.55 -37.64
C VAL A 775 -30.72 0.16 -37.47
N TRP A 776 -31.56 -0.85 -37.39
CA TRP A 776 -31.15 -2.22 -37.09
C TRP A 776 -31.10 -3.07 -38.35
N LEU A 777 -30.08 -3.90 -38.46
CA LEU A 777 -30.16 -5.11 -39.27
C LEU A 777 -30.88 -6.16 -38.42
N GLN A 778 -31.97 -6.75 -38.92
CA GLN A 778 -32.66 -7.83 -38.23
C GLN A 778 -31.66 -8.97 -37.99
N TYR A 779 -31.69 -9.59 -36.81
CA TYR A 779 -30.69 -10.56 -36.34
C TYR A 779 -29.25 -10.03 -36.25
N GLY A 780 -29.05 -8.73 -36.37
CA GLY A 780 -27.80 -8.07 -36.00
C GLY A 780 -27.49 -8.34 -34.54
N GLN A 781 -26.22 -8.64 -34.26
CA GLN A 781 -25.75 -9.00 -32.93
C GLN A 781 -24.85 -7.91 -32.37
N VAL A 782 -25.04 -7.60 -31.10
CA VAL A 782 -24.20 -6.67 -30.33
C VAL A 782 -23.76 -7.32 -29.04
N LYS A 783 -22.61 -6.93 -28.51
CA LYS A 783 -22.10 -7.45 -27.24
C LYS A 783 -22.18 -6.37 -26.17
N LEU A 784 -22.91 -6.68 -25.09
CA LEU A 784 -22.91 -5.87 -23.88
C LEU A 784 -21.79 -6.35 -22.97
N LYS A 785 -21.08 -5.41 -22.35
CA LYS A 785 -20.02 -5.71 -21.38
C LYS A 785 -20.50 -5.30 -19.98
N ALA A 786 -20.56 -6.29 -19.08
CA ALA A 786 -20.76 -6.05 -17.66
C ALA A 786 -19.40 -5.89 -16.95
N SER A 787 -19.39 -5.13 -15.87
CA SER A 787 -18.26 -4.97 -14.95
C SER A 787 -18.76 -4.85 -13.52
N GLY A 788 -17.92 -5.16 -12.54
CA GLY A 788 -18.32 -5.18 -11.13
C GLY A 788 -19.02 -6.48 -10.72
N GLY A 789 -19.56 -6.50 -9.50
CA GLY A 789 -19.99 -7.72 -8.81
C GLY A 789 -18.84 -8.69 -8.56
N ASP A 790 -19.19 -9.96 -8.37
CA ASP A 790 -18.25 -11.09 -8.23
C ASP A 790 -17.69 -11.62 -9.57
N GLY A 791 -18.00 -10.96 -10.70
CA GLY A 791 -17.57 -11.36 -12.04
C GLY A 791 -18.34 -12.54 -12.65
N LYS A 792 -19.33 -13.11 -11.95
CA LYS A 792 -20.14 -14.23 -12.46
C LYS A 792 -21.50 -13.72 -12.93
N TYR A 793 -21.67 -13.59 -14.24
CA TYR A 793 -22.85 -12.93 -14.80
C TYR A 793 -23.89 -13.91 -15.34
N THR A 794 -25.15 -13.62 -15.03
CA THR A 794 -26.32 -14.25 -15.65
C THR A 794 -27.14 -13.17 -16.35
N TRP A 795 -27.37 -13.36 -17.65
CA TRP A 795 -28.09 -12.40 -18.49
C TRP A 795 -29.52 -12.87 -18.75
N ARG A 796 -30.44 -11.91 -18.88
CA ARG A 796 -31.81 -12.15 -19.34
C ARG A 796 -32.35 -10.98 -20.14
N SER A 797 -33.28 -11.25 -21.04
CA SER A 797 -34.08 -10.22 -21.72
C SER A 797 -35.49 -10.21 -21.17
N ALA A 798 -36.04 -9.01 -20.92
CA ALA A 798 -37.44 -8.85 -20.52
C ALA A 798 -38.42 -9.26 -21.65
N ASN A 799 -38.01 -9.12 -22.91
CA ASN A 799 -38.78 -9.53 -24.07
C ASN A 799 -37.83 -10.10 -25.16
N PRO A 800 -37.62 -11.43 -25.17
CA PRO A 800 -36.76 -12.10 -26.14
C PRO A 800 -37.19 -11.96 -27.60
N GLU A 801 -38.48 -11.67 -27.87
CA GLU A 801 -39.00 -11.48 -29.24
C GLU A 801 -38.50 -10.18 -29.88
N ILE A 802 -38.23 -9.15 -29.07
CA ILE A 802 -37.62 -7.89 -29.54
C ILE A 802 -36.10 -8.03 -29.60
N ALA A 803 -35.49 -8.55 -28.54
CA ALA A 803 -34.07 -8.86 -28.50
C ALA A 803 -33.78 -9.98 -27.51
N SER A 804 -33.08 -11.02 -27.94
CA SER A 804 -32.63 -12.12 -27.08
C SER A 804 -31.18 -11.90 -26.63
N VAL A 805 -30.78 -12.43 -25.47
CA VAL A 805 -29.40 -12.36 -24.97
C VAL A 805 -28.92 -13.75 -24.57
N ASP A 806 -27.66 -14.07 -24.86
CA ASP A 806 -27.02 -15.33 -24.46
C ASP A 806 -26.27 -15.23 -23.12
N SER A 807 -25.64 -16.32 -22.68
CA SER A 807 -24.86 -16.35 -21.43
C SER A 807 -23.60 -15.48 -21.46
N THR A 808 -23.14 -15.05 -22.63
CA THR A 808 -21.94 -14.23 -22.81
C THR A 808 -22.24 -12.72 -22.85
N GLY A 809 -23.52 -12.34 -22.82
CA GLY A 809 -23.97 -10.96 -22.99
C GLY A 809 -24.07 -10.52 -24.45
N GLN A 810 -24.06 -11.47 -25.41
CA GLN A 810 -24.35 -11.17 -26.81
C GLN A 810 -25.86 -11.08 -27.02
N VAL A 811 -26.30 -9.91 -27.46
CA VAL A 811 -27.69 -9.59 -27.75
C VAL A 811 -27.94 -9.74 -29.25
N THR A 812 -29.02 -10.43 -29.62
CA THR A 812 -29.51 -10.54 -31.00
C THR A 812 -30.81 -9.76 -31.12
N LEU A 813 -30.84 -8.77 -32.01
CA LEU A 813 -32.01 -7.92 -32.27
C LEU A 813 -32.96 -8.63 -33.25
N ARG A 814 -34.24 -8.75 -32.94
CA ARG A 814 -35.18 -9.61 -33.68
C ARG A 814 -36.34 -8.86 -34.31
N ASP A 815 -36.95 -7.92 -33.58
CA ASP A 815 -38.06 -7.14 -34.11
C ASP A 815 -38.06 -5.71 -33.56
N LYS A 816 -38.85 -4.84 -34.19
CA LYS A 816 -38.98 -3.43 -33.84
C LYS A 816 -39.75 -3.28 -32.52
N GLY A 817 -39.07 -2.83 -31.48
CA GLY A 817 -39.67 -2.54 -30.19
C GLY A 817 -38.64 -2.07 -29.17
N SER A 818 -39.08 -1.87 -27.93
CA SER A 818 -38.19 -1.62 -26.79
C SER A 818 -38.20 -2.81 -25.83
N THR A 819 -37.06 -3.07 -25.20
CA THR A 819 -36.92 -4.11 -24.18
C THR A 819 -35.74 -3.80 -23.27
N THR A 820 -35.66 -4.49 -22.13
CA THR A 820 -34.56 -4.33 -21.18
C THR A 820 -33.76 -5.60 -21.09
N ILE A 821 -32.44 -5.48 -21.22
CA ILE A 821 -31.50 -6.55 -20.95
C ILE A 821 -30.98 -6.37 -19.53
N THR A 822 -31.10 -7.40 -18.70
CA THR A 822 -30.66 -7.38 -17.30
C THR A 822 -29.54 -8.37 -17.08
N VAL A 823 -28.50 -7.93 -16.37
CA VAL A 823 -27.42 -8.76 -15.86
C VAL A 823 -27.53 -8.87 -14.34
N VAL A 824 -27.33 -10.08 -13.82
CA VAL A 824 -27.27 -10.38 -12.38
C VAL A 824 -25.92 -11.00 -12.09
N SER A 825 -25.22 -10.51 -11.07
CA SER A 825 -23.98 -11.10 -10.58
C SER A 825 -24.24 -12.17 -9.51
N GLY A 826 -23.28 -13.06 -9.24
CA GLY A 826 -23.44 -14.13 -8.26
C GLY A 826 -23.59 -13.61 -6.82
N ASP A 827 -23.07 -12.43 -6.53
CA ASP A 827 -23.28 -11.67 -5.29
C ASP A 827 -24.64 -10.92 -5.24
N LYS A 828 -25.56 -11.25 -6.17
CA LYS A 828 -26.95 -10.79 -6.24
C LYS A 828 -27.14 -9.31 -6.60
N GLN A 829 -26.14 -8.65 -7.18
CA GLN A 829 -26.35 -7.32 -7.75
C GLN A 829 -27.07 -7.42 -9.10
N THR A 830 -27.73 -6.33 -9.50
CA THR A 830 -28.46 -6.25 -10.78
C THR A 830 -28.13 -4.94 -11.49
N ALA A 831 -27.84 -5.02 -12.79
CA ALA A 831 -27.74 -3.87 -13.69
C ALA A 831 -28.58 -4.10 -14.94
N SER A 832 -29.06 -3.03 -15.57
CA SER A 832 -29.97 -3.11 -16.72
C SER A 832 -29.59 -2.14 -17.83
N TYR A 833 -29.80 -2.57 -19.06
CA TYR A 833 -29.60 -1.80 -20.29
C TYR A 833 -30.90 -1.76 -21.08
N THR A 834 -31.40 -0.57 -21.37
CA THR A 834 -32.63 -0.37 -22.15
C THR A 834 -32.30 -0.31 -23.63
N ILE A 835 -32.83 -1.26 -24.39
CA ILE A 835 -32.86 -1.21 -25.85
C ILE A 835 -34.03 -0.32 -26.24
N SER A 836 -33.72 0.87 -26.75
CA SER A 836 -34.70 1.82 -27.27
C SER A 836 -35.26 1.36 -28.62
N MET A 837 -36.51 1.73 -28.90
CA MET A 837 -37.16 1.43 -30.18
C MET A 837 -36.35 2.00 -31.36
N PRO A 838 -36.02 1.18 -32.38
CA PRO A 838 -35.27 1.67 -33.52
C PRO A 838 -36.18 2.52 -34.43
N LYS A 839 -35.56 3.46 -35.14
CA LYS A 839 -36.23 4.22 -36.21
C LYS A 839 -36.67 3.29 -37.33
N LYS A 840 -35.79 2.36 -37.73
CA LYS A 840 -35.99 1.41 -38.83
C LYS A 840 -35.37 0.07 -38.50
N ILE A 841 -35.98 -1.01 -38.98
CA ILE A 841 -35.39 -2.36 -39.00
C ILE A 841 -35.34 -2.88 -40.44
N VAL A 842 -34.20 -3.42 -40.84
CA VAL A 842 -33.96 -3.97 -42.16
C VAL A 842 -33.93 -5.48 -42.07
N SER A 843 -34.88 -6.13 -42.74
CA SER A 843 -35.05 -7.58 -42.81
C SER A 843 -34.64 -8.10 -44.17
N VAL A 844 -34.06 -9.29 -44.23
CA VAL A 844 -33.66 -9.94 -45.48
C VAL A 844 -34.49 -11.22 -45.63
N ASN A 845 -35.30 -11.32 -46.68
CA ASN A 845 -35.82 -12.61 -47.11
C ASN A 845 -34.69 -13.36 -47.82
N SER A 846 -34.18 -14.39 -47.17
CA SER A 846 -32.92 -15.03 -47.55
C SER A 846 -33.09 -16.38 -48.29
N ASP A 847 -34.35 -16.75 -48.56
CA ASP A 847 -34.75 -18.04 -49.12
C ASP A 847 -34.31 -18.20 -50.58
N SER A 848 -34.49 -17.15 -51.40
CA SER A 848 -34.07 -17.14 -52.79
C SER A 848 -34.01 -15.72 -53.37
N ARG A 849 -33.30 -15.56 -54.49
CA ARG A 849 -33.37 -14.32 -55.30
C ARG A 849 -34.69 -14.29 -56.06
N VAL A 850 -35.28 -13.10 -56.16
CA VAL A 850 -36.58 -12.88 -56.79
C VAL A 850 -36.54 -11.66 -57.71
N ASN A 851 -37.52 -11.54 -58.61
CA ASN A 851 -37.71 -10.34 -59.41
C ASN A 851 -38.21 -9.16 -58.56
N TYR A 852 -38.14 -7.94 -59.10
CA TYR A 852 -38.45 -6.71 -58.36
C TYR A 852 -39.90 -6.66 -57.85
N ASN A 853 -40.87 -7.08 -58.67
CA ASN A 853 -42.29 -7.02 -58.32
C ASN A 853 -42.62 -7.98 -57.16
N MET A 854 -42.03 -9.17 -57.18
CA MET A 854 -42.14 -10.12 -56.08
C MET A 854 -41.48 -9.57 -54.81
N ALA A 855 -40.28 -8.98 -54.91
CA ALA A 855 -39.61 -8.35 -53.77
C ALA A 855 -40.46 -7.23 -53.14
N ASN A 856 -41.06 -6.37 -53.97
CA ASN A 856 -41.95 -5.30 -53.51
C ASN A 856 -43.21 -5.87 -52.82
N THR A 857 -43.76 -6.97 -53.33
CA THR A 857 -44.91 -7.65 -52.73
C THR A 857 -44.54 -8.26 -51.36
N ILE A 858 -43.39 -8.93 -51.27
CA ILE A 858 -42.87 -9.48 -50.01
C ILE A 858 -42.72 -8.38 -48.95
N CYS A 859 -42.14 -7.23 -49.32
CA CYS A 859 -41.97 -6.13 -48.36
C CYS A 859 -43.30 -5.49 -47.92
N LYS A 860 -44.25 -5.32 -48.84
CA LYS A 860 -45.59 -4.80 -48.50
C LYS A 860 -46.35 -5.73 -47.55
N ASN A 861 -46.23 -7.04 -47.72
CA ASN A 861 -46.91 -8.02 -46.87
C ASN A 861 -46.47 -7.98 -45.40
N ILE A 862 -45.28 -7.44 -45.11
CA ILE A 862 -44.77 -7.25 -43.75
C ILE A 862 -44.88 -5.81 -43.27
N ASN A 863 -45.72 -4.98 -43.92
CA ASN A 863 -45.87 -3.54 -43.67
C ASN A 863 -44.55 -2.76 -43.80
N GLY A 864 -43.68 -3.20 -44.71
CA GLY A 864 -42.42 -2.51 -45.04
C GLY A 864 -42.38 -2.02 -46.48
N SER A 865 -41.24 -1.48 -46.87
CA SER A 865 -40.94 -1.11 -48.25
C SER A 865 -39.60 -1.67 -48.70
N LEU A 866 -39.36 -1.69 -50.00
CA LEU A 866 -37.99 -1.78 -50.49
C LEU A 866 -37.18 -0.55 -50.00
N PRO A 867 -35.86 -0.69 -49.80
CA PRO A 867 -34.97 0.41 -49.49
C PRO A 867 -35.13 1.56 -50.48
N SER A 868 -35.21 2.77 -49.97
CA SER A 868 -35.43 4.00 -50.75
C SER A 868 -34.30 4.32 -51.71
N SER A 869 -33.06 3.92 -51.38
CA SER A 869 -31.88 4.16 -52.20
C SER A 869 -30.70 3.27 -51.79
N ILE A 870 -29.65 3.28 -52.62
CA ILE A 870 -28.35 2.68 -52.26
C ILE A 870 -27.79 3.30 -50.96
N THR A 871 -27.96 4.61 -50.76
CA THR A 871 -27.44 5.32 -49.59
C THR A 871 -27.99 4.75 -48.28
N GLU A 872 -29.29 4.41 -48.24
CA GLU A 872 -29.91 3.81 -47.06
C GLU A 872 -29.27 2.47 -46.67
N LEU A 873 -28.98 1.62 -47.66
CA LEU A 873 -28.31 0.33 -47.41
C LEU A 873 -26.82 0.49 -47.10
N LYS A 874 -26.16 1.49 -47.70
CA LYS A 874 -24.77 1.83 -47.39
C LYS A 874 -24.61 2.31 -45.95
N GLU A 875 -25.53 3.14 -45.46
CA GLU A 875 -25.54 3.56 -44.06
C GLU A 875 -25.76 2.39 -43.10
N LEU A 876 -26.61 1.43 -43.46
CA LEU A 876 -26.79 0.19 -42.71
C LEU A 876 -25.49 -0.61 -42.66
N TYR A 877 -24.86 -0.83 -43.82
CA TYR A 877 -23.58 -1.55 -43.92
C TYR A 877 -22.46 -0.86 -43.15
N ASN A 878 -22.36 0.48 -43.19
CA ASN A 878 -21.34 1.20 -42.43
C ASN A 878 -21.47 0.99 -40.91
N LYS A 879 -22.69 0.74 -40.41
CA LYS A 879 -22.94 0.50 -38.99
C LYS A 879 -22.75 -0.96 -38.60
N TRP A 880 -23.28 -1.87 -39.42
CA TRP A 880 -23.36 -3.31 -39.10
C TRP A 880 -22.28 -4.14 -39.80
N GLY A 881 -21.56 -3.60 -40.77
CA GLY A 881 -20.64 -4.36 -41.61
C GLY A 881 -21.35 -5.39 -42.48
N ALA A 882 -20.58 -6.37 -42.95
CA ALA A 882 -21.09 -7.46 -43.77
C ALA A 882 -22.10 -8.32 -43.00
N ALA A 883 -23.30 -8.50 -43.57
CA ALA A 883 -24.38 -9.25 -42.93
C ALA A 883 -24.00 -10.70 -42.59
N ASN A 884 -23.18 -11.36 -43.40
CA ASN A 884 -22.72 -12.73 -43.16
C ASN A 884 -21.74 -12.90 -41.98
N LYS A 885 -21.44 -11.82 -41.25
CA LYS A 885 -20.77 -11.87 -39.94
C LYS A 885 -21.72 -12.26 -38.80
N TYR A 886 -23.03 -12.18 -39.02
CA TYR A 886 -24.04 -12.55 -38.03
C TYR A 886 -24.56 -13.95 -38.31
N GLN A 887 -24.71 -14.76 -37.27
CA GLN A 887 -24.98 -16.21 -37.37
C GLN A 887 -26.22 -16.56 -38.22
N HIS A 888 -27.19 -15.65 -38.32
CA HIS A 888 -28.41 -15.85 -39.11
C HIS A 888 -28.16 -15.85 -40.63
N TYR A 889 -27.16 -15.10 -41.11
CA TYR A 889 -26.92 -14.91 -42.54
C TYR A 889 -25.79 -15.81 -43.03
N THR A 890 -26.11 -16.80 -43.86
CA THR A 890 -25.13 -17.76 -44.40
C THR A 890 -24.71 -17.44 -45.83
N GLN A 891 -25.40 -16.49 -46.47
CA GLN A 891 -25.19 -16.15 -47.87
C GLN A 891 -23.84 -15.47 -48.10
N LYS A 892 -23.11 -15.91 -49.14
CA LYS A 892 -21.84 -15.27 -49.58
C LYS A 892 -22.03 -13.90 -50.25
N SER A 893 -23.27 -13.48 -50.46
CA SER A 893 -23.71 -12.23 -51.11
C SER A 893 -25.19 -12.02 -50.85
N ILE A 894 -25.56 -10.81 -50.47
CA ILE A 894 -26.96 -10.39 -50.30
C ILE A 894 -27.17 -9.12 -51.12
N THR A 895 -27.29 -9.30 -52.43
CA THR A 895 -27.65 -8.24 -53.37
C THR A 895 -29.11 -7.86 -53.16
N ALA A 896 -29.40 -6.61 -52.81
CA ALA A 896 -30.71 -6.13 -52.42
C ALA A 896 -31.30 -5.15 -53.45
N TRP A 897 -32.58 -5.30 -53.79
CA TRP A 897 -33.30 -4.32 -54.62
C TRP A 897 -33.51 -2.98 -53.89
N THR A 898 -33.42 -1.85 -54.62
CA THR A 898 -33.86 -0.52 -54.15
C THR A 898 -35.08 -0.06 -54.93
N LEU A 899 -35.85 0.90 -54.40
CA LEU A 899 -36.98 1.50 -55.12
C LEU A 899 -36.55 2.11 -56.47
N GLN A 900 -37.39 1.95 -57.49
CA GLN A 900 -37.18 2.57 -58.80
C GLN A 900 -37.33 4.10 -58.71
N THR A 901 -36.40 4.81 -59.37
CA THR A 901 -36.58 6.23 -59.70
C THR A 901 -37.54 6.39 -60.88
N ALA A 902 -38.00 7.62 -61.15
CA ALA A 902 -38.89 7.88 -62.28
C ALA A 902 -38.30 7.48 -63.64
N ASP A 903 -36.97 7.54 -63.81
CA ASP A 903 -36.29 7.14 -65.03
C ASP A 903 -36.04 5.63 -65.13
N ASP A 904 -35.82 4.98 -63.99
CA ASP A 904 -35.71 3.52 -63.88
C ASP A 904 -36.99 2.80 -64.31
N ILE A 905 -38.16 3.37 -63.98
CA ILE A 905 -39.47 2.85 -64.39
C ILE A 905 -39.58 2.81 -65.92
N LYS A 906 -39.15 3.88 -66.60
CA LYS A 906 -39.20 3.98 -68.08
C LYS A 906 -38.28 2.95 -68.75
N GLN A 907 -37.19 2.57 -68.08
CA GLN A 907 -36.17 1.66 -68.62
C GLN A 907 -36.38 0.20 -68.18
N GLY A 908 -37.33 -0.09 -67.28
CA GLY A 908 -37.55 -1.44 -66.76
C GLY A 908 -36.36 -1.98 -65.95
N VAL A 909 -35.61 -1.10 -65.30
CA VAL A 909 -34.43 -1.44 -64.49
C VAL A 909 -34.53 -0.83 -63.09
N THR A 910 -33.61 -1.18 -62.19
CA THR A 910 -33.36 -0.42 -60.95
C THR A 910 -31.94 -0.68 -60.43
N SER A 911 -31.59 -0.07 -59.29
CA SER A 911 -30.31 -0.24 -58.61
C SER A 911 -30.35 -1.35 -57.56
N THR A 912 -29.17 -1.89 -57.26
CA THR A 912 -29.00 -2.85 -56.16
C THR A 912 -27.79 -2.52 -55.29
N TYR A 913 -27.77 -3.01 -54.05
CA TYR A 913 -26.64 -2.89 -53.14
C TYR A 913 -26.40 -4.22 -52.41
N ASP A 914 -25.13 -4.63 -52.26
CA ASP A 914 -24.79 -5.89 -51.60
C ASP A 914 -24.45 -5.69 -50.12
N LEU A 915 -25.26 -6.24 -49.22
CA LEU A 915 -25.08 -6.14 -47.76
C LEU A 915 -23.92 -7.00 -47.20
N VAL A 916 -23.21 -7.74 -48.05
CA VAL A 916 -22.03 -8.53 -47.67
C VAL A 916 -20.76 -7.97 -48.31
N ARG A 917 -20.82 -7.58 -49.58
CA ARG A 917 -19.63 -7.24 -50.38
C ARG A 917 -19.35 -5.76 -50.53
N GLU A 918 -20.20 -4.87 -49.99
CA GLU A 918 -20.09 -3.40 -50.07
C GLU A 918 -20.18 -2.80 -51.49
N ASN A 919 -20.12 -3.63 -52.53
CA ASN A 919 -20.05 -3.22 -53.92
C ASN A 919 -21.46 -2.98 -54.49
N PRO A 920 -21.78 -1.77 -55.00
CA PRO A 920 -23.01 -1.54 -55.76
C PRO A 920 -22.88 -2.26 -57.10
N GLN A 921 -23.28 -3.53 -57.18
CA GLN A 921 -23.36 -4.18 -58.48
C GLN A 921 -24.54 -3.60 -59.25
N LEU A 922 -24.19 -2.68 -60.15
CA LEU A 922 -24.95 -2.19 -61.30
C LEU A 922 -26.08 -1.21 -60.95
N ASN A 923 -25.85 0.06 -61.29
CA ASN A 923 -26.95 0.92 -61.71
C ASN A 923 -27.50 0.29 -63.00
N LYS A 924 -28.82 0.03 -63.06
CA LYS A 924 -29.54 -0.55 -64.21
C LYS A 924 -29.57 -2.08 -64.31
N VAL A 925 -30.03 -2.76 -63.26
CA VAL A 925 -30.37 -4.20 -63.29
C VAL A 925 -31.81 -4.39 -63.77
N ALA A 926 -32.04 -5.30 -64.73
CA ALA A 926 -33.37 -5.59 -65.26
C ALA A 926 -34.32 -6.15 -64.19
N ILE A 927 -35.52 -5.56 -64.07
CA ILE A 927 -36.48 -5.88 -63.01
C ILE A 927 -37.19 -7.23 -63.19
N ALA A 928 -37.20 -7.77 -64.40
CA ALA A 928 -37.89 -9.01 -64.73
C ALA A 928 -37.14 -10.28 -64.29
N GLY A 929 -35.82 -10.19 -64.09
CA GLY A 929 -34.97 -11.31 -63.68
C GLY A 929 -34.90 -11.49 -62.17
N ASN A 930 -34.64 -12.72 -61.72
CA ASN A 930 -34.43 -13.06 -60.30
C ASN A 930 -33.01 -12.66 -59.84
N ASN A 931 -32.70 -11.38 -59.94
CA ASN A 931 -31.33 -10.87 -59.85
C ASN A 931 -30.90 -10.52 -58.41
N ALA A 932 -31.84 -10.26 -57.49
CA ALA A 932 -31.54 -9.82 -56.12
C ALA A 932 -32.55 -10.37 -55.09
N TYR A 933 -32.22 -10.26 -53.81
CA TYR A 933 -33.06 -10.64 -52.68
C TYR A 933 -34.07 -9.53 -52.33
N ALA A 934 -35.18 -9.95 -51.72
CA ALA A 934 -36.12 -9.02 -51.12
C ALA A 934 -35.59 -8.59 -49.74
N VAL A 935 -35.01 -7.38 -49.68
CA VAL A 935 -34.62 -6.72 -48.43
C VAL A 935 -35.66 -5.66 -48.14
N CYS A 936 -36.20 -5.66 -46.93
CA CYS A 936 -37.35 -4.84 -46.57
C CYS A 936 -37.04 -3.96 -45.36
N VAL A 937 -37.41 -2.69 -45.45
CA VAL A 937 -37.26 -1.68 -44.40
C VAL A 937 -38.61 -1.46 -43.72
N LYS A 938 -38.67 -1.63 -42.39
CA LYS A 938 -39.87 -1.45 -41.55
C LYS A 938 -39.68 -0.39 -40.46
#